data_AF-A0A561PP86-F1
#
_entry.id   AF-A0A561PP86-F1
#
_cell.length_a   1.000
_cell.length_b   1.000
_cell.length_c   1.000
_cell.angle_alpha   90.00
_cell.angle_beta   90.00
_cell.angle_gamma   90.00
#
_symmetry.space_group_name_H-M   'P 1'
#
loop_
_entity.id
_entity.type
_entity.pdbx_description
1 polymer ?
#
loop_
_entity_poly.entity_id
_entity_poly.type
_entity_poly.pdbx_seq_one_letter_code
_entity_poly.pdbx_strand_id
1 'polypeptide(L)'
;MSINFKYIHLLVPIMLGLHVVNAQSALNPNDPVITYNSAAPPATPQYNKITKWVRTVTMAYNTDSYKCYIYKNMAFRLKFPKTYVPGINDGKKYPIFLFFAGVGEKGTIYNNEKQLTWGGQLWASRVDNGQFDGYLLYPQSQGGYWGPNDYDNLKEVVDSIVSSCKGDPDRLVLNGLSGGGWGTWEFTFRYPQLVAAFLPMSAMTLAYGDSINIFKYTPLWLFQGGLDGSPAPYTTNQVAARIVAAGGNFKLTTYPKDGHNTWTDAWNEPDFTPFMLRANRLNPYPLFHATTFCPGQSITIGIAPRFQQYEWQKNGVTISITTADSLVVTSPGSYRVRGKLPNGWTGWSPTPLVISYKPSSPAPIVTTSPALASNVLPAPDGSTTVTMQVPTGMIQYEWRRAGSNTVLSSTNTYTTSVAGGYLARVTAPNYCIGAYSDTFKVINATGLNGPAAISNLTVSSVTSTSISLSWTKSSTQVYSEKYFEIYRGTQTGGPYTLVGKTGTNVLTFTNSGLIGNTSYFYKVRPVNDYAAGPVSAEVRGTTAPYGPAVSTSKWFMNFMLNNHVSAPWNNISGATTTNLKDSAGHATNVSLTFSDTWWAAGTEGPVTGNNSGIYPDSVMAEYLYFGSLSGFFTGAPAMHGRISGLEAYKTYTVKFYSGSKWWAPQPDNGSTQYTINGITQSLYVQNNTSHLAIFQNVATDATGQINFTLSIPSGGQVGYLNAMEVDPGSSGNHPPVITDISNQTLNAGTTLSIPVTAIDPDGDPITYSTVNLPSFVTLVQSGGKTSLSVAPPAGTSGTFSNIRVIARDSHNAADTTTFSITVNIPATSNGSYKLFLNFKLNNTAPAPWNNLSTGTASGLKNDQGQTTTVGLRFDESWWAAGIEGAVTGNNSGVYPDVVLAEYLYFGALPGFFTGAPVMHGHLTGLSSNTTYTIKFLSDSKWWAPQPDNGSTQFTINGISKTLKAQNNTSTTADFTNLTANANGEIAFTLSIPTGSQVGYLNAMEIDAVSNVQTLQQTTVMAANIPDHSPALTSDNNPAGSIQTAIYPNPFTDNLIIDMTLLHSAPVMAIEISDLNGKRVYTEIRRDVPAGKNLVRINTYNSISIPGIYLLKITTSTGETRSVKLVKVN
;
A
#
# COMPACT_ATOMS: atom_id res chain seq x y z
N MET A 1 -32.76 -70.41 33.65
CA MET A 1 -33.97 -71.21 33.38
C MET A 1 -34.98 -70.32 32.68
N SER A 2 -35.69 -70.89 31.72
CA SER A 2 -36.40 -70.25 30.61
C SER A 2 -37.64 -69.40 30.97
N ILE A 3 -37.83 -68.30 30.22
CA ILE A 3 -39.02 -67.90 29.42
C ILE A 3 -40.42 -68.14 30.04
N ASN A 4 -41.24 -67.08 30.24
CA ASN A 4 -42.44 -66.81 29.39
C ASN A 4 -43.26 -65.52 29.69
N PHE A 5 -44.11 -65.20 28.71
CA PHE A 5 -44.77 -63.97 28.27
C PHE A 5 -46.18 -63.60 28.83
N LYS A 6 -46.55 -62.30 28.70
CA LYS A 6 -47.88 -61.62 28.47
C LYS A 6 -49.00 -61.73 29.55
N TYR A 7 -49.99 -60.83 29.75
CA TYR A 7 -50.85 -59.94 28.92
C TYR A 7 -51.42 -58.75 29.77
N ILE A 8 -51.46 -57.48 29.29
CA ILE A 8 -52.60 -56.63 28.80
C ILE A 8 -53.65 -56.10 29.83
N HIS A 9 -53.83 -54.76 29.87
CA HIS A 9 -55.09 -53.95 29.81
C HIS A 9 -54.71 -52.43 29.83
N LEU A 10 -54.75 -51.66 28.74
CA LEU A 10 -55.83 -50.90 28.07
C LEU A 10 -56.34 -49.62 28.80
N LEU A 11 -55.98 -48.43 28.26
CA LEU A 11 -56.83 -47.22 28.19
C LEU A 11 -56.28 -46.24 27.12
N VAL A 12 -57.23 -45.60 26.42
CA VAL A 12 -57.17 -44.95 25.09
C VAL A 12 -56.48 -43.57 25.08
N PRO A 13 -55.86 -43.16 23.96
CA PRO A 13 -55.98 -41.77 23.54
C PRO A 13 -56.48 -41.59 22.09
N ILE A 14 -57.15 -40.46 21.93
CA ILE A 14 -57.88 -39.93 20.79
C ILE A 14 -57.04 -39.91 19.50
N MET A 15 -57.53 -40.57 18.45
CA MET A 15 -57.03 -40.44 17.08
C MET A 15 -57.41 -39.06 16.53
N LEU A 16 -56.48 -38.12 16.55
CA LEU A 16 -56.40 -37.04 15.57
C LEU A 16 -55.49 -37.56 14.45
N GLY A 17 -56.09 -37.83 13.29
CA GLY A 17 -55.43 -38.40 12.13
C GLY A 17 -54.21 -37.58 11.70
N LEU A 18 -53.03 -38.18 11.87
CA LEU A 18 -51.84 -37.80 11.13
C LEU A 18 -52.14 -38.01 9.64
N HIS A 19 -52.37 -36.91 8.92
CA HIS A 19 -52.27 -36.92 7.47
C HIS A 19 -50.81 -37.19 7.09
N VAL A 20 -50.50 -38.46 6.87
CA VAL A 20 -49.37 -38.87 6.05
C VAL A 20 -49.67 -38.33 4.65
N VAL A 21 -49.03 -37.22 4.28
CA VAL A 21 -49.12 -36.70 2.92
C VAL A 21 -48.43 -37.73 2.03
N ASN A 22 -49.23 -38.51 1.29
CA ASN A 22 -48.75 -39.38 0.23
C ASN A 22 -47.87 -38.56 -0.73
N ALA A 23 -46.60 -38.94 -0.88
CA ALA A 23 -45.70 -38.39 -1.88
C ALA A 23 -46.34 -38.57 -3.27
N GLN A 24 -46.79 -37.47 -3.88
CA GLN A 24 -47.38 -37.51 -5.22
C GLN A 24 -46.25 -37.58 -6.25
N SER A 25 -45.95 -38.79 -6.72
CA SER A 25 -44.96 -39.05 -7.78
C SER A 25 -45.47 -38.61 -9.17
N ALA A 26 -45.77 -37.33 -9.33
CA ALA A 26 -46.23 -36.76 -10.61
C ALA A 26 -45.10 -36.32 -11.54
N LEU A 27 -43.85 -36.29 -11.06
CA LEU A 27 -42.68 -35.80 -11.80
C LEU A 27 -41.94 -36.97 -12.46
N ASN A 28 -41.85 -36.98 -13.79
CA ASN A 28 -41.13 -38.01 -14.54
C ASN A 28 -40.41 -37.41 -15.77
N PRO A 29 -39.12 -37.74 -16.02
CA PRO A 29 -38.39 -37.27 -17.19
C PRO A 29 -38.98 -37.74 -18.53
N ASN A 30 -39.84 -38.77 -18.52
CA ASN A 30 -40.53 -39.29 -19.69
C ASN A 30 -41.92 -38.67 -19.90
N ASP A 31 -42.33 -37.69 -19.09
CA ASP A 31 -43.63 -37.05 -19.27
C ASP A 31 -43.71 -36.32 -20.63
N PRO A 32 -44.86 -36.44 -21.34
CA PRO A 32 -45.06 -35.74 -22.59
C PRO A 32 -45.20 -34.23 -22.35
N VAL A 33 -44.70 -33.44 -23.29
CA VAL A 33 -44.90 -32.00 -23.30
C VAL A 33 -46.07 -31.68 -24.23
N ILE A 34 -47.11 -31.04 -23.69
CA ILE A 34 -48.37 -30.79 -24.42
C ILE A 34 -48.49 -29.30 -24.72
N THR A 35 -48.73 -28.96 -25.99
CA THR A 35 -49.03 -27.59 -26.41
C THR A 35 -50.48 -27.23 -26.11
N TYR A 36 -50.70 -26.07 -25.50
CA TYR A 36 -52.00 -25.54 -25.17
C TYR A 36 -52.83 -25.29 -26.44
N ASN A 37 -54.06 -25.77 -26.43
CA ASN A 37 -55.05 -25.52 -27.47
C ASN A 37 -56.24 -24.81 -26.84
N SER A 38 -56.48 -23.54 -27.22
CA SER A 38 -57.61 -22.76 -26.71
C SER A 38 -58.97 -23.33 -27.13
N ALA A 39 -59.04 -24.08 -28.22
CA ALA A 39 -60.26 -24.76 -28.67
C ALA A 39 -60.56 -26.04 -27.86
N ALA A 40 -59.60 -26.55 -27.10
CA ALA A 40 -59.72 -27.74 -26.25
C ALA A 40 -58.87 -27.57 -24.98
N PRO A 41 -59.28 -26.69 -24.05
CA PRO A 41 -58.50 -26.39 -22.85
C PRO A 41 -58.36 -27.64 -21.97
N PRO A 42 -57.22 -27.81 -21.28
CA PRO A 42 -57.02 -28.93 -20.36
C PRO A 42 -58.01 -28.82 -19.19
N ALA A 43 -58.36 -29.98 -18.60
CA ALA A 43 -59.19 -30.01 -17.40
C ALA A 43 -58.56 -29.20 -16.25
N THR A 44 -59.40 -28.63 -15.39
CA THR A 44 -58.94 -27.87 -14.21
C THR A 44 -57.99 -28.73 -13.38
N PRO A 45 -56.78 -28.22 -13.08
CA PRO A 45 -55.78 -29.00 -12.35
C PRO A 45 -56.21 -29.16 -10.89
N GLN A 46 -55.84 -30.28 -10.28
CA GLN A 46 -56.10 -30.48 -8.86
C GLN A 46 -55.23 -29.50 -8.05
N TYR A 47 -55.87 -28.62 -7.28
CA TYR A 47 -55.22 -27.46 -6.67
C TYR A 47 -54.02 -27.84 -5.78
N ASN A 48 -54.18 -28.78 -4.86
CA ASN A 48 -53.12 -29.26 -3.94
C ASN A 48 -52.39 -30.50 -4.45
N LYS A 49 -52.19 -30.61 -5.77
CA LYS A 49 -51.46 -31.72 -6.38
C LYS A 49 -50.63 -31.27 -7.57
N ILE A 50 -49.36 -31.67 -7.60
CA ILE A 50 -48.53 -31.48 -8.79
C ILE A 50 -49.17 -32.27 -9.93
N THR A 51 -49.56 -31.56 -11.00
CA THR A 51 -50.26 -32.14 -12.16
C THR A 51 -49.48 -31.83 -13.42
N LYS A 52 -49.43 -32.77 -14.38
CA LYS A 52 -48.89 -32.52 -15.72
C LYS A 52 -49.68 -31.39 -16.37
N TRP A 53 -49.00 -30.51 -17.08
CA TRP A 53 -49.63 -29.30 -17.59
C TRP A 53 -49.23 -29.00 -19.03
N VAL A 54 -49.85 -27.96 -19.57
CA VAL A 54 -49.63 -27.49 -20.94
C VAL A 54 -48.63 -26.33 -20.96
N ARG A 55 -48.19 -25.96 -22.17
CA ARG A 55 -47.44 -24.73 -22.45
C ARG A 55 -47.97 -24.06 -23.72
N THR A 56 -47.82 -22.76 -23.85
CA THR A 56 -47.97 -22.04 -25.11
C THR A 56 -46.59 -21.78 -25.69
N VAL A 57 -46.30 -22.35 -26.86
CA VAL A 57 -44.99 -22.24 -27.51
C VAL A 57 -44.69 -20.78 -27.85
N THR A 58 -43.76 -20.18 -27.10
CA THR A 58 -43.29 -18.80 -27.33
C THR A 58 -41.78 -18.69 -27.52
N MET A 59 -41.01 -19.74 -27.27
CA MET A 59 -39.55 -19.72 -27.37
C MET A 59 -39.08 -20.04 -28.80
N ALA A 60 -37.98 -19.41 -29.23
CA ALA A 60 -37.37 -19.64 -30.54
C ALA A 60 -36.52 -20.92 -30.63
N TYR A 61 -36.39 -21.66 -29.53
CA TYR A 61 -35.61 -22.90 -29.42
C TYR A 61 -36.45 -24.03 -28.81
N ASN A 62 -36.02 -25.27 -28.98
CA ASN A 62 -36.73 -26.44 -28.46
C ASN A 62 -36.64 -26.52 -26.92
N THR A 63 -37.78 -26.45 -26.24
CA THR A 63 -37.91 -26.52 -24.78
C THR A 63 -38.41 -27.88 -24.25
N ASP A 64 -38.52 -28.92 -25.08
CA ASP A 64 -39.13 -30.23 -24.72
C ASP A 64 -38.38 -31.02 -23.64
N SER A 65 -37.10 -30.68 -23.46
CA SER A 65 -36.30 -31.24 -22.36
C SER A 65 -36.72 -30.72 -20.98
N TYR A 66 -37.49 -29.63 -20.93
CA TYR A 66 -38.19 -29.17 -19.73
C TYR A 66 -39.62 -29.71 -19.71
N LYS A 67 -40.00 -30.42 -18.65
CA LYS A 67 -41.36 -30.97 -18.49
C LYS A 67 -42.31 -29.95 -17.87
N CYS A 68 -43.59 -30.03 -18.24
CA CYS A 68 -44.61 -29.04 -17.90
C CYS A 68 -45.46 -29.50 -16.73
N TYR A 69 -45.50 -28.71 -15.67
CA TYR A 69 -46.32 -29.00 -14.49
C TYR A 69 -47.03 -27.75 -13.97
N ILE A 70 -48.03 -27.99 -13.12
CA ILE A 70 -48.73 -26.94 -12.37
C ILE A 70 -48.95 -27.41 -10.93
N TYR A 71 -48.84 -26.47 -9.99
CA TYR A 71 -49.13 -26.70 -8.58
C TYR A 71 -49.75 -25.46 -7.94
N LYS A 72 -50.92 -25.58 -7.29
CA LYS A 72 -51.64 -24.46 -6.67
C LYS A 72 -51.74 -23.22 -7.56
N ASN A 73 -52.08 -23.45 -8.84
CA ASN A 73 -52.15 -22.44 -9.91
C ASN A 73 -50.82 -21.77 -10.30
N MET A 74 -49.68 -22.29 -9.87
CA MET A 74 -48.35 -21.86 -10.33
C MET A 74 -47.85 -22.87 -11.36
N ALA A 75 -47.77 -22.44 -12.61
CA ALA A 75 -47.16 -23.24 -13.67
C ALA A 75 -45.63 -23.23 -13.50
N PHE A 76 -44.99 -24.37 -13.75
CA PHE A 76 -43.53 -24.47 -13.71
C PHE A 76 -42.99 -25.48 -14.72
N ARG A 77 -41.72 -25.28 -15.04
CA ARG A 77 -40.91 -26.13 -15.91
C ARG A 77 -39.83 -26.81 -15.11
N LEU A 78 -39.62 -28.09 -15.36
CA LEU A 78 -38.61 -28.90 -14.68
C LEU A 78 -37.75 -29.65 -15.70
N LYS A 79 -36.44 -29.42 -15.69
CA LYS A 79 -35.47 -30.29 -16.38
C LYS A 79 -34.80 -31.20 -15.37
N PHE A 80 -34.72 -32.48 -15.71
CA PHE A 80 -34.12 -33.52 -14.89
C PHE A 80 -32.60 -33.57 -15.11
N PRO A 81 -31.81 -33.97 -14.09
CA PRO A 81 -30.38 -34.21 -14.25
C PRO A 81 -30.11 -35.21 -15.37
N LYS A 82 -28.99 -35.05 -16.09
CA LYS A 82 -28.60 -35.92 -17.20
C LYS A 82 -28.53 -37.39 -16.80
N THR A 83 -28.03 -37.66 -15.59
CA THR A 83 -27.83 -39.03 -15.11
C THR A 83 -28.96 -39.54 -14.22
N TYR A 84 -30.06 -38.78 -14.10
CA TYR A 84 -31.20 -39.21 -13.28
C TYR A 84 -31.92 -40.39 -13.92
N VAL A 85 -32.03 -41.49 -13.17
CA VAL A 85 -32.82 -42.67 -13.55
C VAL A 85 -33.99 -42.84 -12.57
N PRO A 86 -35.24 -42.74 -13.03
CA PRO A 86 -36.42 -42.91 -12.18
C PRO A 86 -36.46 -44.30 -11.52
N GLY A 87 -36.83 -44.34 -10.23
CA GLY A 87 -37.05 -45.59 -9.50
C GLY A 87 -35.78 -46.35 -9.06
N ILE A 88 -34.58 -45.86 -9.43
CA ILE A 88 -33.32 -46.49 -9.05
C ILE A 88 -32.74 -45.86 -7.78
N ASN A 89 -32.53 -46.68 -6.74
CA ASN A 89 -31.89 -46.29 -5.48
C ASN A 89 -30.39 -46.64 -5.50
N ASP A 90 -29.56 -45.73 -6.02
CA ASP A 90 -28.10 -45.85 -6.14
C ASP A 90 -27.35 -44.99 -5.09
N GLY A 91 -28.07 -44.38 -4.14
CA GLY A 91 -27.53 -43.45 -3.15
C GLY A 91 -27.16 -42.06 -3.69
N LYS A 92 -27.23 -41.81 -5.01
CA LYS A 92 -26.93 -40.52 -5.61
C LYS A 92 -28.05 -39.51 -5.36
N LYS A 93 -27.67 -38.28 -4.99
CA LYS A 93 -28.58 -37.13 -4.87
C LYS A 93 -28.13 -35.98 -5.77
N TYR A 94 -29.09 -35.19 -6.24
CA TYR A 94 -28.86 -34.17 -7.25
C TYR A 94 -29.10 -32.76 -6.70
N PRO A 95 -28.18 -31.79 -6.93
CA PRO A 95 -28.43 -30.41 -6.56
C PRO A 95 -29.64 -29.84 -7.30
N ILE A 96 -30.31 -28.88 -6.68
CA ILE A 96 -31.52 -28.24 -7.23
C ILE A 96 -31.21 -26.78 -7.49
N PHE A 97 -31.33 -26.37 -8.75
CA PHE A 97 -31.29 -24.97 -9.17
C PHE A 97 -32.72 -24.45 -9.30
N LEU A 98 -33.12 -23.55 -8.42
CA LEU A 98 -34.40 -22.85 -8.47
C LEU A 98 -34.19 -21.45 -9.05
N PHE A 99 -34.79 -21.20 -10.21
CA PHE A 99 -34.68 -19.93 -10.92
C PHE A 99 -35.94 -19.08 -10.81
N PHE A 100 -35.78 -17.85 -10.35
CA PHE A 100 -36.83 -16.85 -10.33
C PHE A 100 -36.67 -15.89 -11.51
N ALA A 101 -37.60 -15.97 -12.47
CA ALA A 101 -37.66 -15.06 -13.61
C ALA A 101 -38.09 -13.63 -13.21
N GLY A 102 -37.77 -12.65 -14.06
CA GLY A 102 -38.10 -11.25 -13.84
C GLY A 102 -39.53 -10.89 -14.23
N VAL A 103 -39.85 -9.61 -14.10
CA VAL A 103 -41.20 -9.08 -14.37
C VAL A 103 -41.61 -9.25 -15.85
N GLY A 104 -40.64 -9.23 -16.78
CA GLY A 104 -40.86 -9.39 -18.21
C GLY A 104 -41.36 -10.78 -18.62
N GLU A 105 -41.04 -11.80 -17.84
CA GLU A 105 -41.32 -13.21 -18.15
C GLU A 105 -42.65 -13.71 -17.58
N LYS A 106 -43.47 -12.81 -17.02
CA LYS A 106 -44.80 -13.15 -16.49
C LYS A 106 -45.69 -13.79 -17.56
N GLY A 107 -46.50 -14.75 -17.14
CA GLY A 107 -47.41 -15.47 -18.03
C GLY A 107 -48.59 -16.07 -17.29
N THR A 108 -49.66 -16.35 -18.03
CA THR A 108 -50.82 -17.07 -17.48
C THR A 108 -50.42 -18.50 -17.13
N ILE A 109 -51.27 -19.20 -16.39
CA ILE A 109 -51.07 -20.63 -16.09
C ILE A 109 -50.90 -21.49 -17.36
N TYR A 110 -51.41 -21.06 -18.51
CA TYR A 110 -51.29 -21.80 -19.77
C TYR A 110 -50.03 -21.45 -20.57
N ASN A 111 -49.34 -20.35 -20.26
CA ASN A 111 -48.12 -19.98 -20.97
C ASN A 111 -46.99 -20.98 -20.67
N ASN A 112 -46.56 -21.08 -19.42
CA ASN A 112 -45.55 -22.03 -18.94
C ASN A 112 -44.27 -22.13 -19.81
N GLU A 113 -43.86 -21.02 -20.40
CA GLU A 113 -42.79 -20.97 -21.39
C GLU A 113 -41.89 -19.74 -21.26
N LYS A 114 -42.46 -18.55 -21.00
CA LYS A 114 -41.70 -17.29 -20.93
C LYS A 114 -40.65 -17.26 -19.83
N GLN A 115 -40.79 -18.02 -18.74
CA GLN A 115 -39.76 -18.09 -17.71
C GLN A 115 -38.43 -18.69 -18.22
N LEU A 116 -38.44 -19.37 -19.37
CA LEU A 116 -37.25 -19.93 -20.02
C LEU A 116 -36.56 -18.94 -20.98
N THR A 117 -37.06 -17.70 -21.10
CA THR A 117 -36.50 -16.66 -21.99
C THR A 117 -35.02 -16.43 -21.68
N TRP A 118 -34.69 -16.24 -20.41
CA TRP A 118 -33.32 -16.02 -19.95
C TRP A 118 -32.76 -17.29 -19.32
N GLY A 119 -31.60 -17.72 -19.81
CA GLY A 119 -30.84 -18.83 -19.25
C GLY A 119 -31.41 -20.22 -19.56
N GLY A 120 -32.66 -20.37 -20.02
CA GLY A 120 -33.25 -21.68 -20.28
C GLY A 120 -32.44 -22.53 -21.27
N GLN A 121 -32.06 -21.98 -22.42
CA GLN A 121 -31.22 -22.72 -23.39
C GLN A 121 -29.81 -22.99 -22.85
N LEU A 122 -29.20 -22.01 -22.18
CA LEU A 122 -27.85 -22.11 -21.61
C LEU A 122 -27.77 -23.21 -20.56
N TRP A 123 -28.69 -23.20 -19.60
CA TRP A 123 -28.70 -24.16 -18.50
C TRP A 123 -29.13 -25.54 -18.95
N ALA A 124 -30.04 -25.66 -19.92
CA ALA A 124 -30.33 -26.94 -20.55
C ALA A 124 -29.06 -27.56 -21.15
N SER A 125 -28.30 -26.77 -21.91
CA SER A 125 -27.01 -27.19 -22.48
C SER A 125 -26.03 -27.64 -21.40
N ARG A 126 -25.92 -26.91 -20.27
CA ARG A 126 -25.06 -27.29 -19.14
C ARG A 126 -25.45 -28.63 -18.51
N VAL A 127 -26.73 -28.95 -18.45
CA VAL A 127 -27.17 -30.27 -18.00
C VAL A 127 -26.81 -31.33 -19.05
N ASP A 128 -27.15 -31.09 -20.32
CA ASP A 128 -26.99 -32.06 -21.40
C ASP A 128 -25.52 -32.40 -21.68
N ASN A 129 -24.62 -31.42 -21.55
CA ASN A 129 -23.18 -31.61 -21.69
C ASN A 129 -22.48 -32.11 -20.40
N GLY A 130 -23.20 -32.18 -19.28
CA GLY A 130 -22.68 -32.66 -17.99
C GLY A 130 -21.94 -31.62 -17.14
N GLN A 131 -21.91 -30.34 -17.53
CA GLN A 131 -21.38 -29.25 -16.72
C GLN A 131 -22.19 -29.00 -15.44
N PHE A 132 -23.49 -29.32 -15.44
CA PHE A 132 -24.37 -29.25 -14.28
C PHE A 132 -25.32 -30.46 -14.23
N ASP A 133 -24.93 -31.52 -13.51
CA ASP A 133 -25.78 -32.70 -13.31
C ASP A 133 -26.75 -32.47 -12.13
N GLY A 134 -27.77 -31.62 -12.35
CA GLY A 134 -28.74 -31.22 -11.34
C GLY A 134 -30.11 -30.89 -11.91
N TYR A 135 -31.09 -30.66 -11.03
CA TYR A 135 -32.44 -30.23 -11.41
C TYR A 135 -32.45 -28.75 -11.77
N LEU A 136 -33.15 -28.39 -12.85
CA LEU A 136 -33.49 -27.00 -13.16
C LEU A 136 -34.99 -26.80 -12.95
N LEU A 137 -35.36 -26.04 -11.93
CA LEU A 137 -36.73 -25.68 -11.59
C LEU A 137 -37.01 -24.22 -11.97
N TYR A 138 -37.89 -24.04 -12.95
CA TYR A 138 -38.25 -22.76 -13.56
C TYR A 138 -39.75 -22.49 -13.39
N PRO A 139 -40.20 -21.96 -12.25
CA PRO A 139 -41.57 -21.49 -12.08
C PRO A 139 -41.89 -20.26 -12.91
N GLN A 140 -43.18 -20.06 -13.19
CA GLN A 140 -43.68 -18.85 -13.82
C GLN A 140 -44.57 -18.05 -12.87
N SER A 141 -44.17 -16.81 -12.61
CA SER A 141 -45.04 -15.84 -11.95
C SER A 141 -46.13 -15.35 -12.90
N GLN A 142 -47.36 -15.23 -12.40
CA GLN A 142 -48.47 -14.64 -13.14
C GLN A 142 -48.45 -13.10 -13.11
N GLY A 143 -47.94 -12.52 -12.02
CA GLY A 143 -47.90 -11.06 -11.81
C GLY A 143 -46.56 -10.40 -12.19
N GLY A 144 -45.49 -11.19 -12.34
CA GLY A 144 -44.12 -10.72 -12.59
C GLY A 144 -43.28 -10.50 -11.33
N TYR A 145 -43.92 -10.40 -10.16
CA TYR A 145 -43.27 -10.44 -8.85
C TYR A 145 -43.62 -11.74 -8.13
N TRP A 146 -42.88 -12.02 -7.06
CA TRP A 146 -43.01 -13.25 -6.27
C TRP A 146 -43.51 -12.88 -4.88
N GLY A 147 -44.49 -13.64 -4.38
CA GLY A 147 -45.11 -13.39 -3.08
C GLY A 147 -44.98 -14.56 -2.11
N PRO A 148 -45.39 -14.37 -0.84
CA PRO A 148 -45.40 -15.40 0.20
C PRO A 148 -45.96 -16.76 -0.25
N ASN A 149 -47.10 -16.76 -0.93
CA ASN A 149 -47.75 -17.98 -1.40
C ASN A 149 -46.91 -18.70 -2.48
N ASP A 150 -46.24 -17.95 -3.36
CA ASP A 150 -45.37 -18.54 -4.37
C ASP A 150 -44.17 -19.23 -3.70
N TYR A 151 -43.57 -18.60 -2.69
CA TYR A 151 -42.47 -19.19 -1.92
C TYR A 151 -42.89 -20.48 -1.19
N ASP A 152 -44.06 -20.48 -0.56
CA ASP A 152 -44.61 -21.66 0.12
C ASP A 152 -44.86 -22.80 -0.88
N ASN A 153 -45.46 -22.47 -2.03
CA ASN A 153 -45.72 -23.43 -3.11
C ASN A 153 -44.40 -24.00 -3.67
N LEU A 154 -43.39 -23.17 -3.88
CA LEU A 154 -42.07 -23.60 -4.37
C LEU A 154 -41.34 -24.48 -3.38
N LYS A 155 -41.42 -24.18 -2.08
CA LYS A 155 -40.86 -25.03 -1.03
C LYS A 155 -41.49 -26.43 -1.06
N GLU A 156 -42.81 -26.54 -1.25
CA GLU A 156 -43.50 -27.83 -1.37
C GLU A 156 -43.14 -28.58 -2.67
N VAL A 157 -42.91 -27.86 -3.78
CA VAL A 157 -42.38 -28.47 -5.03
C VAL A 157 -40.96 -28.99 -4.81
N VAL A 158 -40.09 -28.23 -4.14
CA VAL A 158 -38.73 -28.66 -3.79
C VAL A 158 -38.77 -29.89 -2.88
N ASP A 159 -39.64 -29.92 -1.87
CA ASP A 159 -39.82 -31.11 -1.02
C ASP A 159 -40.24 -32.35 -1.84
N SER A 160 -41.07 -32.15 -2.87
CA SER A 160 -41.49 -33.22 -3.78
C SER A 160 -40.31 -33.75 -4.62
N ILE A 161 -39.43 -32.86 -5.10
CA ILE A 161 -38.19 -33.26 -5.79
C ILE A 161 -37.25 -34.02 -4.85
N VAL A 162 -37.08 -33.55 -3.60
CA VAL A 162 -36.25 -34.20 -2.58
C VAL A 162 -36.78 -35.60 -2.23
N SER A 163 -38.08 -35.70 -1.94
CA SER A 163 -38.71 -36.94 -1.46
C SER A 163 -38.92 -37.98 -2.56
N SER A 164 -39.23 -37.55 -3.79
CA SER A 164 -39.69 -38.45 -4.85
C SER A 164 -38.70 -38.57 -6.02
N CYS A 165 -37.75 -37.63 -6.15
CA CYS A 165 -36.86 -37.54 -7.30
C CYS A 165 -35.38 -37.42 -6.91
N LYS A 166 -34.97 -37.88 -5.72
CA LYS A 166 -33.55 -37.88 -5.29
C LYS A 166 -32.91 -36.48 -5.31
N GLY A 167 -33.72 -35.42 -5.13
CA GLY A 167 -33.20 -34.08 -4.90
C GLY A 167 -32.36 -34.04 -3.62
N ASP A 168 -31.25 -33.33 -3.66
CA ASP A 168 -30.38 -33.15 -2.51
C ASP A 168 -30.91 -32.01 -1.62
N PRO A 169 -31.41 -32.31 -0.40
CA PRO A 169 -31.97 -31.30 0.48
C PRO A 169 -30.92 -30.31 1.01
N ASP A 170 -29.62 -30.64 0.90
CA ASP A 170 -28.54 -29.79 1.39
C ASP A 170 -27.90 -28.94 0.28
N ARG A 171 -28.37 -29.08 -0.97
CA ARG A 171 -27.85 -28.37 -2.17
C ARG A 171 -28.97 -27.72 -3.00
N LEU A 172 -29.86 -26.96 -2.35
CA LEU A 172 -30.78 -26.04 -3.01
C LEU A 172 -30.09 -24.70 -3.26
N VAL A 173 -29.90 -24.35 -4.52
CA VAL A 173 -29.28 -23.10 -4.96
C VAL A 173 -30.31 -22.22 -5.64
N LEU A 174 -30.38 -20.97 -5.22
CA LEU A 174 -31.32 -19.99 -5.77
C LEU A 174 -30.62 -19.04 -6.72
N ASN A 175 -31.25 -18.72 -7.84
CA ASN A 175 -30.80 -17.66 -8.74
C ASN A 175 -32.03 -16.91 -9.27
N GLY A 176 -31.88 -15.64 -9.56
CA GLY A 176 -32.97 -14.87 -10.12
C GLY A 176 -32.52 -13.49 -10.57
N LEU A 177 -33.26 -12.94 -11.52
CA LEU A 177 -32.97 -11.65 -12.13
C LEU A 177 -34.08 -10.63 -11.85
N SER A 178 -33.71 -9.37 -11.63
CA SER A 178 -34.66 -8.26 -11.47
C SER A 178 -35.71 -8.58 -10.37
N GLY A 179 -37.01 -8.54 -10.70
CA GLY A 179 -38.09 -8.97 -9.79
C GLY A 179 -37.93 -10.40 -9.24
N GLY A 180 -37.31 -11.31 -10.00
CA GLY A 180 -36.94 -12.65 -9.52
C GLY A 180 -35.67 -12.67 -8.66
N GLY A 181 -34.78 -11.70 -8.85
CA GLY A 181 -33.67 -11.47 -7.92
C GLY A 181 -34.20 -11.05 -6.54
N TRP A 182 -35.29 -10.26 -6.47
CA TRP A 182 -35.99 -10.01 -5.20
C TRP A 182 -36.59 -11.31 -4.64
N GLY A 183 -37.23 -12.12 -5.47
CA GLY A 183 -37.72 -13.45 -5.07
C GLY A 183 -36.64 -14.36 -4.47
N THR A 184 -35.40 -14.25 -4.97
CA THR A 184 -34.23 -14.97 -4.46
C THR A 184 -33.86 -14.55 -3.03
N TRP A 185 -33.89 -13.24 -2.74
CA TRP A 185 -33.69 -12.71 -1.39
C TRP A 185 -34.80 -13.13 -0.44
N GLU A 186 -36.05 -12.90 -0.82
CA GLU A 186 -37.22 -13.13 0.05
C GLU A 186 -37.42 -14.62 0.36
N PHE A 187 -37.19 -15.51 -0.61
CA PHE A 187 -37.20 -16.95 -0.34
C PHE A 187 -36.13 -17.33 0.68
N THR A 188 -34.92 -16.76 0.56
CA THR A 188 -33.83 -16.97 1.53
C THR A 188 -34.21 -16.44 2.92
N PHE A 189 -34.87 -15.29 3.01
CA PHE A 189 -35.32 -14.76 4.30
C PHE A 189 -36.42 -15.59 4.93
N ARG A 190 -37.27 -16.23 4.13
CA ARG A 190 -38.36 -17.09 4.59
C ARG A 190 -37.86 -18.49 4.99
N TYR A 191 -36.91 -19.05 4.25
CA TYR A 191 -36.41 -20.42 4.43
C TYR A 191 -34.88 -20.52 4.46
N PRO A 192 -34.18 -19.75 5.32
CA PRO A 192 -32.72 -19.72 5.34
C PRO A 192 -32.09 -21.10 5.58
N GLN A 193 -32.74 -21.94 6.39
CA GLN A 193 -32.30 -23.31 6.70
C GLN A 193 -32.37 -24.29 5.51
N LEU A 194 -32.96 -23.90 4.38
CA LEU A 194 -33.05 -24.74 3.17
C LEU A 194 -32.01 -24.34 2.12
N VAL A 195 -31.50 -23.11 2.16
CA VAL A 195 -30.71 -22.52 1.08
C VAL A 195 -29.22 -22.84 1.25
N ALA A 196 -28.63 -23.47 0.23
CA ALA A 196 -27.20 -23.77 0.19
C ALA A 196 -26.36 -22.59 -0.34
N ALA A 197 -26.92 -21.84 -1.30
CA ALA A 197 -26.37 -20.59 -1.81
C ALA A 197 -27.46 -19.81 -2.55
N PHE A 198 -27.31 -18.50 -2.68
CA PHE A 198 -28.23 -17.67 -3.44
C PHE A 198 -27.49 -16.58 -4.24
N LEU A 199 -27.95 -16.38 -5.48
CA LEU A 199 -27.27 -15.59 -6.50
C LEU A 199 -28.24 -14.57 -7.13
N PRO A 200 -28.65 -13.51 -6.41
CA PRO A 200 -29.53 -12.48 -6.93
C PRO A 200 -28.81 -11.56 -7.93
N MET A 201 -29.50 -11.17 -9.01
CA MET A 201 -28.98 -10.32 -10.08
C MET A 201 -29.83 -9.07 -10.26
N SER A 202 -29.20 -7.89 -10.27
CA SER A 202 -29.86 -6.59 -10.45
C SER A 202 -31.05 -6.39 -9.50
N ALA A 203 -30.83 -6.71 -8.22
CA ALA A 203 -31.88 -6.92 -7.25
C ALA A 203 -31.40 -6.57 -5.83
N MET A 204 -31.57 -5.31 -5.44
CA MET A 204 -31.09 -4.80 -4.15
C MET A 204 -31.94 -3.64 -3.63
N THR A 205 -32.10 -3.59 -2.31
CA THR A 205 -32.69 -2.47 -1.56
C THR A 205 -31.96 -2.29 -0.23
N LEU A 206 -31.95 -1.07 0.32
CA LEU A 206 -31.26 -0.76 1.58
C LEU A 206 -31.77 -1.61 2.76
N ALA A 207 -33.07 -1.95 2.77
CA ALA A 207 -33.72 -2.74 3.82
C ALA A 207 -33.11 -4.15 3.98
N TYR A 208 -32.49 -4.71 2.94
CA TYR A 208 -31.84 -6.01 3.04
C TYR A 208 -30.62 -6.01 3.97
N GLY A 209 -30.02 -4.84 4.20
CA GLY A 209 -29.00 -4.68 5.22
C GLY A 209 -29.50 -4.94 6.65
N ASP A 210 -30.81 -4.83 6.91
CA ASP A 210 -31.39 -5.08 8.24
C ASP A 210 -31.59 -6.57 8.50
N SER A 211 -31.52 -7.40 7.46
CA SER A 211 -31.73 -8.86 7.52
C SER A 211 -30.42 -9.67 7.49
N ILE A 212 -29.25 -9.02 7.63
CA ILE A 212 -27.94 -9.67 7.51
C ILE A 212 -27.79 -10.90 8.43
N ASN A 213 -28.32 -10.85 9.64
CA ASN A 213 -28.26 -11.99 10.57
C ASN A 213 -28.98 -13.25 10.06
N ILE A 214 -29.85 -13.13 9.06
CA ILE A 214 -30.56 -14.26 8.45
C ILE A 214 -29.67 -15.01 7.46
N PHE A 215 -28.76 -14.32 6.77
CA PHE A 215 -28.04 -14.90 5.62
C PHE A 215 -26.51 -14.78 5.71
N LYS A 216 -25.93 -14.12 6.71
CA LYS A 216 -24.47 -13.87 6.80
C LYS A 216 -23.60 -15.14 6.75
N TYR A 217 -24.14 -16.31 7.10
CA TYR A 217 -23.43 -17.59 6.99
C TYR A 217 -23.66 -18.30 5.65
N THR A 218 -24.73 -17.97 4.93
CA THR A 218 -25.10 -18.58 3.65
C THR A 218 -24.29 -17.94 2.52
N PRO A 219 -23.66 -18.73 1.64
CA PRO A 219 -22.96 -18.21 0.46
C PRO A 219 -23.87 -17.32 -0.41
N LEU A 220 -23.49 -16.05 -0.55
CA LEU A 220 -24.13 -15.06 -1.40
C LEU A 220 -23.16 -14.60 -2.49
N TRP A 221 -23.58 -14.71 -3.75
CA TRP A 221 -22.90 -14.04 -4.87
C TRP A 221 -23.87 -13.09 -5.57
N LEU A 222 -23.71 -11.80 -5.29
CA LEU A 222 -24.53 -10.71 -5.81
C LEU A 222 -23.95 -10.16 -7.11
N PHE A 223 -24.82 -9.85 -8.08
CA PHE A 223 -24.45 -9.28 -9.37
C PHE A 223 -25.15 -7.96 -9.64
N GLN A 224 -24.40 -6.95 -10.07
CA GLN A 224 -24.88 -5.58 -10.26
C GLN A 224 -24.33 -4.97 -11.56
N GLY A 225 -25.18 -4.28 -12.31
CA GLY A 225 -24.76 -3.48 -13.47
C GLY A 225 -24.30 -2.10 -13.01
N GLY A 226 -23.16 -1.63 -13.53
CA GLY A 226 -22.58 -0.32 -13.20
C GLY A 226 -23.37 0.87 -13.75
N LEU A 227 -24.22 0.64 -14.74
CA LEU A 227 -25.13 1.61 -15.35
C LEU A 227 -26.61 1.32 -15.02
N ASP A 228 -26.89 0.37 -14.13
CA ASP A 228 -28.26 0.06 -13.73
C ASP A 228 -28.86 1.25 -12.96
N GLY A 229 -30.04 1.71 -13.39
CA GLY A 229 -30.77 2.78 -12.71
C GLY A 229 -31.65 2.28 -11.57
N SER A 230 -32.01 0.99 -11.54
CA SER A 230 -32.95 0.43 -10.57
C SER A 230 -32.78 -1.09 -10.41
N PRO A 231 -31.97 -1.57 -9.44
CA PRO A 231 -31.32 -0.79 -8.39
C PRO A 231 -30.04 -0.08 -8.85
N ALA A 232 -29.82 1.14 -8.35
CA ALA A 232 -28.58 1.86 -8.58
C ALA A 232 -27.37 1.21 -7.87
N PRO A 233 -26.16 1.20 -8.47
CA PRO A 233 -24.94 0.65 -7.87
C PRO A 233 -24.64 1.16 -6.46
N TYR A 234 -24.95 2.42 -6.18
CA TYR A 234 -24.77 3.04 -4.87
C TYR A 234 -25.52 2.31 -3.75
N THR A 235 -26.76 1.89 -4.01
CA THR A 235 -27.57 1.09 -3.08
C THR A 235 -26.90 -0.25 -2.78
N THR A 236 -26.41 -0.91 -3.83
CA THR A 236 -25.69 -2.18 -3.72
C THR A 236 -24.40 -2.04 -2.92
N ASN A 237 -23.62 -0.98 -3.15
CA ASN A 237 -22.38 -0.73 -2.42
C ASN A 237 -22.62 -0.49 -0.92
N GLN A 238 -23.70 0.21 -0.54
CA GLN A 238 -24.05 0.43 0.87
C GLN A 238 -24.39 -0.89 1.58
N VAL A 239 -25.25 -1.72 0.99
CA VAL A 239 -25.63 -3.00 1.60
C VAL A 239 -24.44 -3.96 1.62
N ALA A 240 -23.64 -3.99 0.55
CA ALA A 240 -22.39 -4.74 0.50
C ALA A 240 -21.45 -4.37 1.65
N ALA A 241 -21.27 -3.07 1.93
CA ALA A 241 -20.45 -2.59 3.05
C ALA A 241 -20.99 -3.09 4.41
N ARG A 242 -22.31 -3.10 4.60
CA ARG A 242 -22.94 -3.66 5.81
C ARG A 242 -22.71 -5.17 5.94
N ILE A 243 -22.79 -5.92 4.83
CA ILE A 243 -22.53 -7.37 4.82
C ILE A 243 -21.06 -7.66 5.17
N VAL A 244 -20.12 -6.91 4.59
CA VAL A 244 -18.68 -7.02 4.88
C VAL A 244 -18.39 -6.66 6.34
N ALA A 245 -19.01 -5.60 6.88
CA ALA A 245 -18.86 -5.20 8.28
C ALA A 245 -19.39 -6.26 9.26
N ALA A 246 -20.40 -7.03 8.86
CA ALA A 246 -20.89 -8.18 9.62
C ALA A 246 -20.06 -9.45 9.42
N GLY A 247 -19.05 -9.42 8.55
CA GLY A 247 -18.19 -10.55 8.23
C GLY A 247 -18.85 -11.63 7.37
N GLY A 248 -19.93 -11.32 6.64
CA GLY A 248 -20.76 -12.31 5.94
C GLY A 248 -20.08 -13.04 4.77
N ASN A 249 -20.60 -14.21 4.41
CA ASN A 249 -20.15 -15.06 3.30
C ASN A 249 -20.60 -14.49 1.96
N PHE A 250 -19.85 -13.51 1.45
CA PHE A 250 -20.33 -12.58 0.44
C PHE A 250 -19.33 -12.34 -0.69
N LYS A 251 -19.84 -12.32 -1.92
CA LYS A 251 -19.14 -11.88 -3.12
C LYS A 251 -20.03 -10.91 -3.91
N LEU A 252 -19.47 -9.80 -4.37
CA LEU A 252 -20.11 -8.86 -5.28
C LEU A 252 -19.33 -8.84 -6.60
N THR A 253 -20.03 -9.02 -7.72
CA THR A 253 -19.51 -8.70 -9.05
C THR A 253 -20.29 -7.51 -9.61
N THR A 254 -19.56 -6.45 -9.98
CA THR A 254 -20.13 -5.29 -10.67
C THR A 254 -19.62 -5.27 -12.11
N TYR A 255 -20.53 -5.22 -13.08
CA TYR A 255 -20.21 -5.11 -14.50
C TYR A 255 -20.27 -3.63 -14.93
N PRO A 256 -19.13 -2.95 -15.14
CA PRO A 256 -19.12 -1.49 -15.27
C PRO A 256 -19.91 -0.93 -16.46
N LYS A 257 -20.12 -1.75 -17.50
CA LYS A 257 -20.80 -1.35 -18.75
C LYS A 257 -22.25 -1.80 -18.82
N ASP A 258 -22.67 -2.68 -17.92
CA ASP A 258 -24.02 -3.23 -17.97
C ASP A 258 -25.00 -2.29 -17.30
N GLY A 259 -26.16 -2.12 -17.94
CA GLY A 259 -27.35 -1.57 -17.30
C GLY A 259 -28.04 -2.63 -16.45
N HIS A 260 -29.37 -2.71 -16.53
CA HIS A 260 -30.16 -3.65 -15.73
C HIS A 260 -29.88 -5.14 -16.06
N ASN A 261 -29.47 -5.45 -17.29
CA ASN A 261 -29.37 -6.81 -17.80
C ASN A 261 -27.97 -7.43 -17.55
N THR A 262 -27.75 -7.97 -16.35
CA THR A 262 -26.43 -8.50 -15.91
C THR A 262 -26.28 -10.02 -16.03
N TRP A 263 -27.38 -10.73 -16.33
CA TRP A 263 -27.48 -12.18 -16.19
C TRP A 263 -26.62 -12.99 -17.16
N THR A 264 -26.48 -12.54 -18.42
CA THR A 264 -25.66 -13.26 -19.41
C THR A 264 -24.19 -13.26 -19.00
N ASP A 265 -23.67 -12.11 -18.59
CA ASP A 265 -22.29 -11.97 -18.14
C ASP A 265 -22.07 -12.72 -16.83
N ALA A 266 -23.03 -12.62 -15.89
CA ALA A 266 -23.00 -13.40 -14.66
C ALA A 266 -22.97 -14.90 -14.88
N TRP A 267 -23.79 -15.46 -15.76
CA TRP A 267 -23.72 -16.89 -16.04
C TRP A 267 -22.42 -17.29 -16.75
N ASN A 268 -21.77 -16.38 -17.48
CA ASN A 268 -20.49 -16.63 -18.14
C ASN A 268 -19.28 -16.50 -17.19
N GLU A 269 -19.46 -16.04 -15.95
CA GLU A 269 -18.41 -16.08 -14.94
C GLU A 269 -17.85 -17.49 -14.80
N PRO A 270 -16.52 -17.71 -14.93
CA PRO A 270 -15.93 -19.04 -14.94
C PRO A 270 -16.26 -19.87 -13.69
N ASP A 271 -16.41 -19.19 -12.54
CA ASP A 271 -16.71 -19.83 -11.27
C ASP A 271 -18.21 -19.94 -10.97
N PHE A 272 -19.12 -19.49 -11.85
CA PHE A 272 -20.57 -19.50 -11.56
C PHE A 272 -21.09 -20.92 -11.28
N THR A 273 -20.89 -21.86 -12.21
CA THR A 273 -21.35 -23.25 -12.05
C THR A 273 -20.57 -23.97 -10.94
N PRO A 274 -19.22 -23.89 -10.88
CA PRO A 274 -18.47 -24.47 -9.77
C PRO A 274 -18.88 -23.94 -8.39
N PHE A 275 -19.18 -22.64 -8.24
CA PHE A 275 -19.66 -22.05 -6.99
C PHE A 275 -20.96 -22.72 -6.52
N MET A 276 -21.92 -22.89 -7.43
CA MET A 276 -23.18 -23.56 -7.10
C MET A 276 -22.97 -25.03 -6.69
N LEU A 277 -22.05 -25.74 -7.36
CA LEU A 277 -21.78 -27.15 -7.06
C LEU A 277 -21.05 -27.37 -5.73
N ARG A 278 -20.25 -26.40 -5.28
CA ARG A 278 -19.56 -26.43 -3.98
C ARG A 278 -20.48 -26.06 -2.80
N ALA A 279 -21.58 -25.36 -3.06
CA ALA A 279 -22.49 -24.90 -2.04
C ALA A 279 -23.13 -26.07 -1.28
N ASN A 280 -23.14 -26.00 0.05
CA ASN A 280 -23.88 -26.90 0.92
C ASN A 280 -24.31 -26.11 2.16
N ARG A 281 -25.60 -26.19 2.50
CA ARG A 281 -26.19 -25.39 3.60
C ARG A 281 -25.60 -25.68 4.99
N LEU A 282 -24.93 -26.83 5.15
CA LEU A 282 -24.36 -27.27 6.42
C LEU A 282 -22.87 -26.93 6.55
N ASN A 283 -22.22 -26.41 5.50
CA ASN A 283 -20.81 -26.03 5.59
C ASN A 283 -20.67 -24.81 6.53
N PRO A 284 -19.99 -24.96 7.68
CA PRO A 284 -19.84 -23.86 8.62
C PRO A 284 -18.92 -22.78 8.04
N TYR A 285 -19.32 -21.53 8.26
CA TYR A 285 -18.62 -20.35 7.77
C TYR A 285 -18.05 -19.53 8.94
N PRO A 286 -16.76 -19.18 8.93
CA PRO A 286 -16.18 -18.25 9.89
C PRO A 286 -16.49 -16.81 9.48
N LEU A 287 -17.04 -16.01 10.39
CA LEU A 287 -17.22 -14.58 10.14
C LEU A 287 -15.88 -13.94 9.77
N PHE A 288 -15.93 -12.95 8.87
CA PHE A 288 -14.76 -12.25 8.30
C PHE A 288 -13.80 -13.17 7.54
N HIS A 289 -14.26 -14.35 7.11
CA HIS A 289 -13.40 -15.41 6.54
C HIS A 289 -12.25 -15.81 7.48
N ALA A 290 -12.39 -15.60 8.80
CA ALA A 290 -11.32 -15.79 9.76
C ALA A 290 -11.12 -17.28 10.08
N THR A 291 -10.19 -17.93 9.38
CA THR A 291 -9.79 -19.33 9.66
C THR A 291 -8.61 -19.42 10.62
N THR A 292 -8.01 -18.28 10.98
CA THR A 292 -6.87 -18.21 11.88
C THR A 292 -7.00 -17.09 12.90
N PHE A 293 -6.49 -17.32 14.12
CA PHE A 293 -6.51 -16.34 15.21
C PHE A 293 -5.29 -16.51 16.12
N CYS A 294 -5.11 -15.63 17.13
CA CYS A 294 -4.03 -15.77 18.09
C CYS A 294 -4.46 -16.43 19.40
N PRO A 295 -3.54 -17.09 20.13
CA PRO A 295 -3.84 -17.62 21.45
C PRO A 295 -4.51 -16.56 22.35
N GLY A 296 -5.60 -16.95 23.03
CA GLY A 296 -6.41 -16.05 23.86
C GLY A 296 -7.47 -15.24 23.10
N GLN A 297 -7.46 -15.23 21.76
CA GLN A 297 -8.54 -14.67 20.96
C GLN A 297 -9.61 -15.73 20.64
N SER A 298 -10.72 -15.29 20.04
CA SER A 298 -11.79 -16.15 19.57
C SER A 298 -12.31 -15.70 18.22
N ILE A 299 -12.89 -16.62 17.47
CA ILE A 299 -13.63 -16.35 16.23
C ILE A 299 -15.04 -16.93 16.33
N THR A 300 -15.98 -16.40 15.57
CA THR A 300 -17.35 -16.94 15.52
C THR A 300 -17.57 -17.66 14.19
N ILE A 301 -18.02 -18.90 14.28
CA ILE A 301 -18.42 -19.72 13.13
C ILE A 301 -19.92 -19.98 13.19
N GLY A 302 -20.58 -20.23 12.05
CA GLY A 302 -22.02 -20.50 12.04
C GLY A 302 -22.51 -21.09 10.72
N ILE A 303 -23.79 -21.46 10.71
CA ILE A 303 -24.56 -21.82 9.53
C ILE A 303 -25.90 -21.08 9.55
N ALA A 304 -26.72 -21.25 8.51
CA ALA A 304 -28.00 -20.56 8.42
C ALA A 304 -28.93 -20.79 9.66
N PRO A 305 -29.69 -19.78 10.09
CA PRO A 305 -30.61 -19.88 11.22
C PRO A 305 -31.84 -20.75 10.88
N ARG A 306 -32.69 -21.01 11.90
CA ARG A 306 -33.99 -21.71 11.83
C ARG A 306 -33.96 -23.23 11.69
N PHE A 307 -32.86 -23.87 12.09
CA PHE A 307 -32.96 -25.26 12.57
C PHE A 307 -33.52 -25.28 13.99
N GLN A 308 -34.19 -26.36 14.39
CA GLN A 308 -34.71 -26.51 15.75
C GLN A 308 -33.59 -26.58 16.79
N GLN A 309 -32.49 -27.24 16.42
CA GLN A 309 -31.27 -27.40 17.20
C GLN A 309 -30.07 -27.53 16.27
N TYR A 310 -28.89 -27.22 16.80
CA TYR A 310 -27.59 -27.31 16.16
C TYR A 310 -26.69 -28.17 17.02
N GLU A 311 -25.98 -29.12 16.40
CA GLU A 311 -24.97 -29.91 17.09
C GLU A 311 -23.61 -29.69 16.45
N TRP A 312 -22.65 -29.26 17.27
CA TRP A 312 -21.29 -28.96 16.85
C TRP A 312 -20.31 -30.03 17.32
N GLN A 313 -19.37 -30.38 16.44
CA GLN A 313 -18.25 -31.26 16.76
C GLN A 313 -16.93 -30.57 16.54
N LYS A 314 -15.97 -30.87 17.42
CA LYS A 314 -14.55 -30.56 17.26
C LYS A 314 -13.79 -31.88 17.19
N ASN A 315 -13.03 -32.09 16.11
CA ASN A 315 -12.20 -33.28 15.91
C ASN A 315 -12.98 -34.60 16.11
N GLY A 316 -14.24 -34.63 15.66
CA GLY A 316 -15.13 -35.80 15.77
C GLY A 316 -15.86 -35.95 17.11
N VAL A 317 -15.59 -35.10 18.10
CA VAL A 317 -16.24 -35.14 19.43
C VAL A 317 -17.28 -34.02 19.55
N THR A 318 -18.48 -34.35 20.00
CA THR A 318 -19.57 -33.36 20.21
C THR A 318 -19.17 -32.40 21.33
N ILE A 319 -19.20 -31.10 21.03
CA ILE A 319 -18.82 -30.02 21.97
C ILE A 319 -20.01 -29.19 22.42
N SER A 320 -21.10 -29.15 21.65
CA SER A 320 -22.34 -28.48 22.05
C SER A 320 -23.55 -29.01 21.27
N ILE A 321 -24.70 -29.02 21.94
CA ILE A 321 -26.04 -29.09 21.34
C ILE A 321 -26.78 -27.85 21.81
N THR A 322 -27.21 -27.00 20.89
CA THR A 322 -27.72 -25.66 21.20
C THR A 322 -28.85 -25.27 20.24
N THR A 323 -29.58 -24.21 20.57
CA THR A 323 -30.52 -23.55 19.66
C THR A 323 -29.86 -22.42 18.85
N ALA A 324 -28.62 -22.06 19.20
CA ALA A 324 -27.84 -21.04 18.49
C ALA A 324 -27.27 -21.58 17.18
N ASP A 325 -27.40 -20.80 16.11
CA ASP A 325 -26.88 -21.05 14.76
C ASP A 325 -25.37 -20.81 14.63
N SER A 326 -24.73 -20.36 15.71
CA SER A 326 -23.32 -20.01 15.76
C SER A 326 -22.60 -20.60 16.98
N LEU A 327 -21.28 -20.67 16.88
CA LEU A 327 -20.37 -21.15 17.90
C LEU A 327 -19.16 -20.20 17.99
N VAL A 328 -18.83 -19.77 19.22
CA VAL A 328 -17.58 -19.07 19.51
C VAL A 328 -16.46 -20.10 19.71
N VAL A 329 -15.44 -20.02 18.87
CA VAL A 329 -14.28 -20.91 18.86
C VAL A 329 -13.08 -20.21 19.49
N THR A 330 -12.50 -20.85 20.52
CA THR A 330 -11.35 -20.34 21.30
C THR A 330 -10.08 -21.17 21.13
N SER A 331 -10.16 -22.29 20.39
CA SER A 331 -9.01 -23.19 20.16
C SER A 331 -9.02 -23.76 18.73
N PRO A 332 -7.84 -24.01 18.13
CA PRO A 332 -7.73 -24.69 16.84
C PRO A 332 -8.37 -26.07 16.81
N GLY A 333 -8.78 -26.50 15.61
CA GLY A 333 -9.35 -27.82 15.37
C GLY A 333 -10.17 -27.89 14.08
N SER A 334 -10.67 -29.09 13.79
CA SER A 334 -11.61 -29.35 12.70
C SER A 334 -13.04 -29.29 13.25
N TYR A 335 -13.82 -28.33 12.80
CA TYR A 335 -15.18 -28.07 13.24
C TYR A 335 -16.21 -28.51 12.21
N ARG A 336 -17.25 -29.22 12.63
CA ARG A 336 -18.39 -29.57 11.78
C ARG A 336 -19.70 -29.43 12.53
N VAL A 337 -20.79 -29.28 11.79
CA VAL A 337 -22.13 -29.04 12.35
C VAL A 337 -23.18 -29.88 11.64
N ARG A 338 -24.27 -30.18 12.34
CA ARG A 338 -25.54 -30.65 11.76
C ARG A 338 -26.71 -29.90 12.39
N GLY A 339 -27.78 -29.76 11.62
CA GLY A 339 -29.01 -29.10 12.07
C GLY A 339 -30.15 -30.10 12.29
N LYS A 340 -31.09 -29.77 13.16
CA LYS A 340 -32.31 -30.55 13.38
C LYS A 340 -33.50 -29.91 12.68
N LEU A 341 -34.13 -30.66 11.80
CA LEU A 341 -35.39 -30.32 11.13
C LEU A 341 -36.55 -31.06 11.81
N PRO A 342 -37.82 -30.70 11.54
CA PRO A 342 -38.98 -31.40 12.12
C PRO A 342 -39.01 -32.91 11.87
N ASN A 343 -38.38 -33.39 10.79
CA ASN A 343 -38.28 -34.79 10.41
C ASN A 343 -36.98 -35.49 10.90
N GLY A 344 -36.15 -34.81 11.68
CA GLY A 344 -34.94 -35.38 12.28
C GLY A 344 -33.66 -34.57 12.03
N TRP A 345 -32.53 -35.14 12.45
CA TRP A 345 -31.21 -34.56 12.23
C TRP A 345 -30.78 -34.68 10.77
N THR A 346 -30.15 -33.64 10.24
CA THR A 346 -29.44 -33.71 8.97
C THR A 346 -28.19 -34.59 9.10
N GLY A 347 -27.54 -34.88 7.96
CA GLY A 347 -26.16 -35.35 7.97
C GLY A 347 -25.21 -34.32 8.60
N TRP A 348 -23.98 -34.75 8.88
CA TRP A 348 -22.90 -33.83 9.24
C TRP A 348 -22.45 -33.03 8.02
N SER A 349 -21.96 -31.80 8.26
CA SER A 349 -21.37 -30.98 7.20
C SER A 349 -20.32 -31.78 6.42
N PRO A 350 -20.42 -31.85 5.08
CA PRO A 350 -19.53 -32.68 4.27
C PRO A 350 -18.09 -32.17 4.28
N THR A 351 -17.89 -30.86 4.46
CA THR A 351 -16.58 -30.21 4.54
C THR A 351 -16.39 -29.58 5.92
N PRO A 352 -15.67 -30.22 6.85
CA PRO A 352 -15.32 -29.60 8.13
C PRO A 352 -14.49 -28.33 7.94
N LEU A 353 -14.74 -27.31 8.77
CA LEU A 353 -13.98 -26.07 8.81
C LEU A 353 -12.75 -26.24 9.71
N VAL A 354 -11.57 -26.13 9.12
CA VAL A 354 -10.30 -26.21 9.84
C VAL A 354 -9.89 -24.83 10.32
N ILE A 355 -9.68 -24.71 11.63
CA ILE A 355 -9.22 -23.48 12.28
C ILE A 355 -7.83 -23.72 12.87
N SER A 356 -6.89 -22.79 12.64
CA SER A 356 -5.52 -22.84 13.16
C SER A 356 -5.09 -21.56 13.86
N TYR A 357 -3.94 -21.56 14.54
CA TYR A 357 -3.33 -20.31 14.98
C TYR A 357 -2.64 -19.60 13.81
N LYS A 358 -2.56 -18.27 13.89
CA LYS A 358 -1.65 -17.48 13.05
C LYS A 358 -0.19 -17.77 13.47
N PRO A 359 0.78 -17.66 12.55
CA PRO A 359 2.19 -17.76 12.90
C PRO A 359 2.61 -16.63 13.85
N SER A 360 3.62 -16.88 14.70
CA SER A 360 4.23 -15.83 15.55
C SER A 360 5.10 -14.90 14.72
N SER A 361 5.10 -13.61 15.08
CA SER A 361 5.95 -12.62 14.40
C SER A 361 7.43 -12.97 14.60
N PRO A 362 8.28 -12.78 13.57
CA PRO A 362 9.72 -12.87 13.73
C PRO A 362 10.23 -11.86 14.77
N ALA A 363 11.29 -12.22 15.49
CA ALA A 363 11.95 -11.29 16.40
C ALA A 363 12.51 -10.09 15.62
N PRO A 364 12.24 -8.84 16.04
CA PRO A 364 12.72 -7.67 15.32
C PRO A 364 14.22 -7.45 15.56
N ILE A 365 14.91 -6.83 14.62
CA ILE A 365 16.27 -6.33 14.82
C ILE A 365 16.18 -4.91 15.39
N VAL A 366 16.81 -4.69 16.54
CA VAL A 366 16.90 -3.37 17.17
C VAL A 366 18.10 -2.62 16.59
N THR A 367 17.88 -1.40 16.11
CA THR A 367 18.93 -0.48 15.65
C THR A 367 18.80 0.87 16.33
N THR A 368 19.74 1.80 16.14
CA THR A 368 19.56 3.19 16.59
C THR A 368 18.76 4.01 15.58
N SER A 369 18.15 5.11 16.03
CA SER A 369 17.52 6.13 15.19
C SER A 369 18.19 7.49 15.46
N PRO A 370 18.94 8.07 14.50
CA PRO A 370 19.22 7.54 13.16
C PRO A 370 20.08 6.26 13.19
N ALA A 371 20.08 5.53 12.06
CA ALA A 371 20.80 4.25 11.94
C ALA A 371 22.30 4.37 12.23
N LEU A 372 22.89 5.52 11.88
CA LEU A 372 24.24 5.90 12.28
C LEU A 372 24.16 6.79 13.53
N ALA A 373 24.06 6.17 14.71
CA ALA A 373 24.18 6.86 15.99
C ALA A 373 24.98 6.03 17.00
N SER A 374 25.53 6.69 18.01
CA SER A 374 26.20 6.03 19.14
C SER A 374 25.16 5.36 20.05
N ASN A 375 25.45 4.13 20.48
CA ASN A 375 24.76 3.46 21.59
C ASN A 375 25.53 3.60 22.91
N VAL A 376 26.58 4.43 22.93
CA VAL A 376 27.37 4.76 24.11
C VAL A 376 26.98 6.14 24.63
N LEU A 377 26.76 6.25 25.94
CA LEU A 377 26.38 7.48 26.63
C LEU A 377 27.43 7.91 27.67
N PRO A 378 27.83 9.21 27.73
CA PRO A 378 27.61 10.21 26.69
C PRO A 378 28.42 9.93 25.41
N ALA A 379 27.94 10.43 24.28
CA ALA A 379 28.65 10.38 23.01
C ALA A 379 29.49 11.67 22.78
N PRO A 380 30.62 11.60 22.05
CA PRO A 380 31.47 12.74 21.69
C PRO A 380 30.78 13.86 20.91
N ASP A 381 29.62 13.58 20.31
CA ASP A 381 28.75 14.59 19.68
C ASP A 381 27.89 15.37 20.70
N GLY A 382 28.01 15.07 21.99
CA GLY A 382 27.25 15.68 23.08
C GLY A 382 25.96 14.94 23.44
N SER A 383 25.59 13.89 22.71
CA SER A 383 24.35 13.15 22.99
C SER A 383 24.39 12.44 24.34
N THR A 384 23.38 12.68 25.16
CA THR A 384 23.18 12.03 26.48
C THR A 384 22.04 11.01 26.48
N THR A 385 21.41 10.81 25.32
CA THR A 385 20.35 9.83 25.09
C THR A 385 20.65 9.02 23.84
N VAL A 386 20.09 7.82 23.77
CA VAL A 386 20.05 6.99 22.56
C VAL A 386 18.61 6.68 22.23
N THR A 387 18.23 6.85 20.97
CA THR A 387 16.94 6.38 20.45
C THR A 387 17.18 5.06 19.74
N MET A 388 16.53 4.01 20.23
CA MET A 388 16.47 2.70 19.58
C MET A 388 15.23 2.64 18.70
N GLN A 389 15.26 1.82 17.66
CA GLN A 389 14.15 1.61 16.73
C GLN A 389 14.06 0.15 16.28
N VAL A 390 12.83 -0.25 15.97
CA VAL A 390 12.46 -1.49 15.26
C VAL A 390 11.66 -1.12 14.00
N PRO A 391 11.46 -2.06 13.04
CA PRO A 391 10.78 -1.75 11.77
C PRO A 391 9.40 -1.12 11.96
N THR A 392 9.03 -0.18 11.10
CA THR A 392 7.71 0.45 11.09
C THR A 392 6.64 -0.47 10.48
N GLY A 393 5.36 -0.10 10.60
CA GLY A 393 4.23 -0.83 9.99
C GLY A 393 3.74 -2.06 10.76
N MET A 394 4.25 -2.30 11.97
CA MET A 394 3.73 -3.34 12.87
C MET A 394 2.45 -2.87 13.57
N ILE A 395 1.57 -3.82 13.88
CA ILE A 395 0.31 -3.59 14.60
C ILE A 395 0.57 -3.22 16.06
N GLN A 396 1.60 -3.83 16.65
CA GLN A 396 1.97 -3.62 18.05
C GLN A 396 3.48 -3.64 18.21
N TYR A 397 3.98 -2.84 19.15
CA TYR A 397 5.36 -2.82 19.61
C TYR A 397 5.39 -2.99 21.12
N GLU A 398 6.49 -3.55 21.60
CA GLU A 398 6.72 -3.65 23.03
C GLU A 398 8.20 -3.61 23.34
N TRP A 399 8.63 -2.60 24.09
CA TRP A 399 10.00 -2.44 24.59
C TRP A 399 10.08 -2.85 26.05
N ARG A 400 11.15 -3.54 26.43
CA ARG A 400 11.47 -3.88 27.82
C ARG A 400 12.95 -3.72 28.11
N ARG A 401 13.28 -3.57 29.40
CA ARG A 401 14.65 -3.75 29.88
C ARG A 401 14.93 -5.25 30.02
N ALA A 402 16.11 -5.71 29.62
CA ALA A 402 16.51 -7.10 29.77
C ALA A 402 16.42 -7.53 31.25
N GLY A 403 15.76 -8.66 31.51
CA GLY A 403 15.49 -9.15 32.87
C GLY A 403 14.27 -8.53 33.57
N SER A 404 13.53 -7.62 32.93
CA SER A 404 12.29 -7.03 33.47
C SER A 404 11.08 -7.40 32.62
N ASN A 405 9.92 -7.54 33.28
CA ASN A 405 8.62 -7.74 32.61
C ASN A 405 7.84 -6.44 32.37
N THR A 406 8.35 -5.30 32.82
CA THR A 406 7.68 -4.00 32.66
C THR A 406 7.84 -3.49 31.24
N VAL A 407 6.72 -3.14 30.60
CA VAL A 407 6.71 -2.48 29.28
C VAL A 407 7.15 -1.03 29.44
N LEU A 408 8.18 -0.65 28.69
CA LEU A 408 8.75 0.70 28.68
C LEU A 408 8.10 1.59 27.61
N SER A 409 7.72 1.00 26.48
CA SER A 409 7.11 1.71 25.35
C SER A 409 6.36 0.75 24.43
N SER A 410 5.36 1.28 23.73
CA SER A 410 4.57 0.61 22.70
C SER A 410 4.69 1.25 21.32
N THR A 411 5.72 2.08 21.09
CA THR A 411 6.03 2.70 19.79
C THR A 411 7.15 1.95 19.06
N ASN A 412 7.33 2.22 17.76
CA ASN A 412 8.41 1.61 16.97
C ASN A 412 9.81 2.10 17.38
N THR A 413 9.89 3.17 18.17
CA THR A 413 11.13 3.69 18.75
C THR A 413 11.03 3.77 20.26
N TYR A 414 12.19 3.79 20.93
CA TYR A 414 12.30 4.05 22.36
C TYR A 414 13.59 4.81 22.68
N THR A 415 13.48 5.95 23.35
CA THR A 415 14.62 6.79 23.74
C THR A 415 14.95 6.61 25.22
N THR A 416 16.23 6.46 25.54
CA THR A 416 16.69 6.30 26.92
C THR A 416 18.01 7.04 27.18
N SER A 417 18.18 7.54 28.39
CA SER A 417 19.45 8.08 28.92
C SER A 417 20.18 7.08 29.83
N VAL A 418 19.62 5.88 30.02
CA VAL A 418 20.10 4.91 31.01
C VAL A 418 20.84 3.78 30.31
N ALA A 419 22.02 3.43 30.81
CA ALA A 419 22.75 2.26 30.33
C ALA A 419 22.07 0.94 30.75
N GLY A 420 22.11 -0.05 29.88
CA GLY A 420 21.52 -1.37 30.11
C GLY A 420 21.21 -2.14 28.84
N GLY A 421 20.69 -3.35 29.01
CA GLY A 421 20.16 -4.17 27.92
C GLY A 421 18.68 -3.86 27.67
N TYR A 422 18.31 -3.77 26.41
CA TYR A 422 16.94 -3.51 25.96
C TYR A 422 16.52 -4.55 24.92
N LEU A 423 15.24 -4.92 24.97
CA LEU A 423 14.62 -5.93 24.13
C LEU A 423 13.38 -5.31 23.50
N ALA A 424 13.06 -5.71 22.27
CA ALA A 424 11.81 -5.34 21.62
C ALA A 424 11.13 -6.57 21.02
N ARG A 425 9.80 -6.61 21.03
CA ARG A 425 9.03 -7.53 20.17
C ARG A 425 7.95 -6.77 19.42
N VAL A 426 7.48 -7.38 18.34
CA VAL A 426 6.47 -6.77 17.48
C VAL A 426 5.36 -7.77 17.14
N THR A 427 4.24 -7.23 16.70
CA THR A 427 3.15 -7.99 16.05
C THR A 427 3.01 -7.49 14.61
N ALA A 428 3.46 -8.28 13.65
CA ALA A 428 3.31 -7.98 12.22
C ALA A 428 1.88 -8.24 11.73
N PRO A 429 1.43 -7.59 10.65
CA PRO A 429 0.15 -7.91 10.02
C PRO A 429 0.02 -9.40 9.68
N ASN A 430 -1.09 -10.03 10.09
CA ASN A 430 -1.36 -11.48 9.95
C ASN A 430 -0.54 -12.41 10.85
N TYR A 431 0.24 -11.89 11.78
CA TYR A 431 0.97 -12.69 12.76
C TYR A 431 0.42 -12.48 14.18
N CYS A 432 0.72 -13.43 15.06
CA CYS A 432 0.62 -13.24 16.50
C CYS A 432 1.85 -12.55 17.06
N ILE A 433 1.75 -12.11 18.31
CA ILE A 433 2.87 -11.52 19.01
C ILE A 433 4.08 -12.46 18.99
N GLY A 434 5.23 -11.91 18.61
CA GLY A 434 6.47 -12.65 18.40
C GLY A 434 7.34 -12.82 19.64
N ALA A 435 8.49 -13.46 19.46
CA ALA A 435 9.56 -13.47 20.44
C ALA A 435 10.23 -12.09 20.56
N TYR A 436 10.91 -11.84 21.69
CA TYR A 436 11.77 -10.67 21.83
C TYR A 436 13.01 -10.78 20.94
N SER A 437 13.50 -9.63 20.51
CA SER A 437 14.79 -9.42 19.87
C SER A 437 15.94 -9.93 20.74
N ASP A 438 17.11 -10.05 20.13
CA ASP A 438 18.36 -10.08 20.90
C ASP A 438 18.51 -8.81 21.75
N THR A 439 19.33 -8.90 22.80
CA THR A 439 19.57 -7.77 23.71
C THR A 439 20.39 -6.69 23.01
N PHE A 440 19.79 -5.52 22.81
CA PHE A 440 20.49 -4.31 22.39
C PHE A 440 21.11 -3.63 23.62
N LYS A 441 22.42 -3.38 23.58
CA LYS A 441 23.14 -2.77 24.71
C LYS A 441 23.32 -1.27 24.52
N VAL A 442 22.78 -0.51 25.46
CA VAL A 442 23.17 0.89 25.69
C VAL A 442 24.26 0.89 26.74
N ILE A 443 25.44 1.38 26.39
CA ILE A 443 26.65 1.23 27.20
C ILE A 443 27.15 2.57 27.74
N ASN A 444 27.84 2.53 28.87
CA ASN A 444 28.40 3.74 29.48
C ASN A 444 29.79 4.03 28.89
N ALA A 445 30.07 5.29 28.55
CA ALA A 445 31.37 5.72 28.04
C ALA A 445 32.49 5.55 29.09
N THR A 446 32.16 5.54 30.38
CA THR A 446 33.10 5.33 31.50
C THR A 446 32.90 3.98 32.21
N GLY A 447 32.26 3.02 31.53
CA GLY A 447 32.08 1.68 32.08
C GLY A 447 33.40 0.92 32.30
N LEU A 448 33.36 -0.08 33.19
CA LEU A 448 34.49 -0.98 33.40
C LEU A 448 34.71 -1.86 32.15
N ASN A 449 35.95 -2.30 31.95
CA ASN A 449 36.36 -3.22 30.88
C ASN A 449 36.20 -2.66 29.45
N GLY A 450 36.32 -1.34 29.29
CA GLY A 450 36.42 -0.70 27.98
C GLY A 450 37.75 -0.96 27.27
N PRO A 451 37.80 -0.84 25.94
CA PRO A 451 39.06 -0.93 25.20
C PRO A 451 40.06 0.17 25.58
N ALA A 452 41.36 -0.09 25.37
CA ALA A 452 42.38 0.94 25.54
C ALA A 452 42.27 2.03 24.46
N ALA A 453 42.78 3.24 24.74
CA ALA A 453 42.77 4.34 23.77
C ALA A 453 43.56 3.99 22.51
N ILE A 454 43.12 4.45 21.34
CA ILE A 454 43.93 4.34 20.11
C ILE A 454 45.16 5.25 20.18
N SER A 455 46.17 4.95 19.36
CA SER A 455 47.36 5.77 19.17
C SER A 455 47.56 6.15 17.70
N ASN A 456 48.35 7.19 17.43
CA ASN A 456 48.77 7.59 16.07
C ASN A 456 47.60 7.78 15.10
N LEU A 457 46.53 8.46 15.51
CA LEU A 457 45.51 8.92 14.55
C LEU A 457 46.20 9.92 13.60
N THR A 458 46.09 9.68 12.30
CA THR A 458 46.71 10.49 11.24
C THR A 458 45.80 10.60 10.03
N VAL A 459 46.07 11.60 9.19
CA VAL A 459 45.48 11.77 7.86
C VAL A 459 46.50 11.33 6.83
N SER A 460 46.11 10.44 5.90
CA SER A 460 47.04 9.78 4.97
C SER A 460 46.82 10.12 3.49
N SER A 461 45.60 10.52 3.09
CA SER A 461 45.29 10.96 1.73
C SER A 461 44.14 11.95 1.73
N VAL A 462 44.25 12.97 0.88
CA VAL A 462 43.34 14.11 0.82
C VAL A 462 43.04 14.41 -0.65
N THR A 463 41.76 14.39 -1.01
CA THR A 463 41.28 14.91 -2.30
C THR A 463 40.52 16.21 -2.07
N SER A 464 39.99 16.80 -3.14
CA SER A 464 39.06 17.93 -3.01
C SER A 464 37.76 17.56 -2.30
N THR A 465 37.40 16.27 -2.25
CA THR A 465 36.11 15.80 -1.71
C THR A 465 36.23 14.67 -0.68
N SER A 466 37.43 14.28 -0.27
CA SER A 466 37.59 13.19 0.70
C SER A 466 38.86 13.31 1.55
N ILE A 467 38.81 12.75 2.76
CA ILE A 467 39.93 12.64 3.69
C ILE A 467 40.01 11.19 4.20
N SER A 468 41.17 10.56 4.06
CA SER A 468 41.46 9.23 4.61
C SER A 468 42.18 9.33 5.95
N LEU A 469 41.68 8.58 6.93
CA LEU A 469 42.17 8.47 8.29
C LEU A 469 42.79 7.10 8.53
N SER A 470 43.86 7.05 9.31
CA SER A 470 44.45 5.82 9.82
C SER A 470 44.83 5.98 11.28
N TRP A 471 44.75 4.90 12.06
CA TRP A 471 45.22 4.87 13.44
C TRP A 471 45.85 3.53 13.78
N THR A 472 46.48 3.46 14.95
CA THR A 472 47.06 2.23 15.49
C THR A 472 46.30 1.78 16.73
N LYS A 473 46.15 0.46 16.86
CA LYS A 473 45.60 -0.18 18.04
C LYS A 473 46.63 -0.11 19.19
N SER A 474 46.16 0.02 20.43
CA SER A 474 47.07 0.07 21.58
C SER A 474 47.78 -1.26 21.81
N SER A 475 49.07 -1.20 22.11
CA SER A 475 49.86 -2.36 22.54
C SER A 475 49.56 -2.82 23.98
N THR A 476 48.87 -2.00 24.77
CA THR A 476 48.50 -2.29 26.18
C THR A 476 47.07 -2.79 26.34
N GLN A 477 46.45 -3.26 25.25
CA GLN A 477 45.03 -3.55 25.21
C GLN A 477 44.68 -4.88 25.89
N VAL A 478 43.99 -4.80 27.04
CA VAL A 478 43.45 -5.97 27.78
C VAL A 478 42.07 -6.39 27.25
N TYR A 479 41.24 -5.42 26.85
CA TYR A 479 39.89 -5.66 26.33
C TYR A 479 39.80 -5.24 24.87
N SER A 480 39.40 -6.15 23.98
CA SER A 480 39.30 -5.88 22.55
C SER A 480 38.09 -5.00 22.22
N GLU A 481 38.25 -4.12 21.25
CA GLU A 481 37.16 -3.37 20.64
C GLU A 481 36.34 -4.26 19.70
N LYS A 482 35.06 -3.91 19.56
CA LYS A 482 34.14 -4.48 18.58
C LYS A 482 34.08 -3.63 17.31
N TYR A 483 34.17 -2.31 17.48
CA TYR A 483 34.18 -1.31 16.40
C TYR A 483 34.88 -0.03 16.88
N PHE A 484 35.18 0.85 15.94
CA PHE A 484 35.58 2.24 16.23
C PHE A 484 34.48 3.19 15.81
N GLU A 485 34.28 4.27 16.56
CA GLU A 485 33.39 5.39 16.19
C GLU A 485 34.23 6.58 15.74
N ILE A 486 33.90 7.15 14.57
CA ILE A 486 34.64 8.24 13.93
C ILE A 486 33.78 9.49 13.95
N TYR A 487 34.30 10.54 14.56
CA TYR A 487 33.64 11.82 14.76
C TYR A 487 34.32 12.92 13.97
N ARG A 488 33.54 13.81 13.36
CA ARG A 488 33.99 14.95 12.57
C ARG A 488 33.41 16.27 13.08
N GLY A 489 34.25 17.29 13.23
CA GLY A 489 33.87 18.70 13.38
C GLY A 489 34.38 19.55 12.21
N THR A 490 33.81 20.73 12.04
CA THR A 490 34.21 21.74 11.02
C THR A 490 35.07 22.86 11.61
N GLN A 491 35.31 22.82 12.92
CA GLN A 491 36.15 23.76 13.65
C GLN A 491 36.88 23.03 14.78
N THR A 492 38.01 23.58 15.23
CA THR A 492 38.81 23.04 16.32
C THR A 492 37.95 22.87 17.58
N GLY A 493 37.98 21.69 18.20
CA GLY A 493 37.25 21.41 19.43
C GLY A 493 35.77 21.05 19.26
N GLY A 494 35.25 20.99 18.02
CA GLY A 494 33.86 20.63 17.72
C GLY A 494 32.93 21.85 17.56
N PRO A 495 31.60 21.65 17.41
CA PRO A 495 30.85 20.44 17.71
C PRO A 495 31.19 19.28 16.77
N TYR A 496 31.14 18.06 17.29
CA TYR A 496 31.39 16.85 16.51
C TYR A 496 30.10 16.16 16.10
N THR A 497 30.17 15.43 14.99
CA THR A 497 29.11 14.57 14.47
C THR A 497 29.69 13.19 14.18
N LEU A 498 28.98 12.11 14.52
CA LEU A 498 29.38 10.76 14.14
C LEU A 498 29.25 10.59 12.62
N VAL A 499 30.35 10.31 11.93
CA VAL A 499 30.39 10.16 10.47
C VAL A 499 30.63 8.72 10.01
N GLY A 500 31.00 7.83 10.93
CA GLY A 500 31.19 6.42 10.59
C GLY A 500 31.45 5.52 11.78
N LYS A 501 31.25 4.21 11.55
CA LYS A 501 31.73 3.13 12.42
C LYS A 501 32.48 2.11 11.59
N THR A 502 33.62 1.65 12.05
CA THR A 502 34.38 0.59 11.37
C THR A 502 34.19 -0.77 12.05
N GLY A 503 34.44 -1.85 11.33
CA GLY A 503 34.40 -3.19 11.91
C GLY A 503 35.54 -3.46 12.92
N THR A 504 35.51 -4.64 13.54
CA THR A 504 36.59 -5.10 14.42
C THR A 504 37.93 -5.11 13.69
N ASN A 505 39.00 -4.60 14.31
CA ASN A 505 40.35 -4.48 13.73
C ASN A 505 40.44 -3.67 12.42
N VAL A 506 39.41 -2.93 12.02
CA VAL A 506 39.48 -2.04 10.84
C VAL A 506 40.00 -0.67 11.30
N LEU A 507 41.26 -0.40 10.98
CA LEU A 507 42.06 0.73 11.48
C LEU A 507 42.16 1.93 10.51
N THR A 508 41.36 1.92 9.45
CA THR A 508 41.30 2.98 8.45
C THR A 508 39.86 3.38 8.18
N PHE A 509 39.64 4.65 7.79
CA PHE A 509 38.33 5.16 7.40
C PHE A 509 38.50 6.30 6.39
N THR A 510 37.73 6.27 5.30
CA THR A 510 37.70 7.36 4.32
C THR A 510 36.39 8.11 4.46
N ASN A 511 36.48 9.40 4.78
CA ASN A 511 35.34 10.30 4.83
C ASN A 511 35.21 11.03 3.49
N SER A 512 34.16 10.73 2.73
CA SER A 512 33.92 11.26 1.37
C SER A 512 32.79 12.31 1.36
N GLY A 513 32.59 12.99 0.23
CA GLY A 513 31.54 14.02 0.09
C GLY A 513 31.86 15.33 0.83
N LEU A 514 33.14 15.64 1.01
CA LEU A 514 33.61 16.84 1.69
C LEU A 514 33.69 18.03 0.73
N ILE A 515 33.63 19.23 1.28
CA ILE A 515 33.81 20.47 0.52
C ILE A 515 35.32 20.69 0.33
N GLY A 516 35.75 21.06 -0.88
CA GLY A 516 37.14 21.42 -1.18
C GLY A 516 37.65 22.62 -0.37
N ASN A 517 38.97 22.72 -0.24
CA ASN A 517 39.66 23.76 0.54
C ASN A 517 39.15 23.97 1.97
N THR A 518 38.59 22.93 2.61
CA THR A 518 37.90 23.05 3.89
C THR A 518 38.61 22.20 4.95
N SER A 519 38.87 22.79 6.12
CA SER A 519 39.45 22.08 7.26
C SER A 519 38.38 21.31 8.03
N TYR A 520 38.64 20.03 8.26
CA TYR A 520 37.84 19.14 9.08
C TYR A 520 38.69 18.57 10.21
N PHE A 521 38.04 18.31 11.34
CA PHE A 521 38.67 17.89 12.58
C PHE A 521 38.12 16.55 13.02
N TYR A 522 38.97 15.56 13.23
CA TYR A 522 38.56 14.18 13.48
C TYR A 522 38.99 13.68 14.86
N LYS A 523 38.10 12.89 15.47
CA LYS A 523 38.35 12.11 16.68
C LYS A 523 37.86 10.69 16.47
N VAL A 524 38.55 9.73 17.05
CA VAL A 524 38.17 8.31 16.98
C VAL A 524 38.20 7.71 18.38
N ARG A 525 37.24 6.84 18.70
CA ARG A 525 37.26 6.03 19.93
C ARG A 525 36.95 4.56 19.65
N PRO A 526 37.60 3.61 20.33
CA PRO A 526 37.24 2.19 20.29
C PRO A 526 36.04 1.90 21.20
N VAL A 527 35.20 0.95 20.84
CA VAL A 527 34.01 0.58 21.62
C VAL A 527 33.83 -0.94 21.64
N ASN A 528 33.47 -1.51 22.79
CA ASN A 528 33.07 -2.92 22.92
C ASN A 528 31.66 -3.05 23.54
N ASP A 529 31.26 -4.26 23.93
CA ASP A 529 29.91 -4.52 24.48
C ASP A 529 29.72 -4.11 25.96
N TYR A 530 30.75 -3.55 26.60
CA TYR A 530 30.76 -3.17 28.02
C TYR A 530 30.96 -1.67 28.22
N ALA A 531 31.90 -1.07 27.49
CA ALA A 531 32.22 0.35 27.56
C ALA A 531 32.93 0.86 26.29
N ALA A 532 33.04 2.18 26.16
CA ALA A 532 33.95 2.80 25.22
C ALA A 532 35.33 2.99 25.83
N GLY A 533 36.36 3.02 24.97
CA GLY A 533 37.68 3.50 25.33
C GLY A 533 37.77 5.02 25.27
N PRO A 534 38.86 5.62 25.78
CA PRO A 534 39.08 7.05 25.70
C PRO A 534 39.06 7.57 24.25
N VAL A 535 38.52 8.76 24.06
CA VAL A 535 38.51 9.45 22.77
C VAL A 535 39.91 9.93 22.44
N SER A 536 40.35 9.76 21.19
CA SER A 536 41.66 10.22 20.73
C SER A 536 41.84 11.73 20.84
N ALA A 537 43.10 12.17 20.77
CA ALA A 537 43.41 13.54 20.39
C ALA A 537 42.79 13.88 19.02
N GLU A 538 42.49 15.16 18.81
CA GLU A 538 41.97 15.66 17.55
C GLU A 538 43.07 15.72 16.49
N VAL A 539 42.72 15.37 15.25
CA VAL A 539 43.57 15.61 14.08
C VAL A 539 42.86 16.50 13.07
N ARG A 540 43.61 17.38 12.40
CA ARG A 540 43.10 18.24 11.33
C ARG A 540 43.48 17.68 9.97
N GLY A 541 42.50 17.57 9.07
CA GLY A 541 42.72 17.36 7.65
C GLY A 541 42.07 18.49 6.85
N THR A 542 42.77 19.07 5.88
CA THR A 542 42.23 20.10 4.99
C THR A 542 42.07 19.46 3.62
N THR A 543 40.85 19.40 3.08
CA THR A 543 40.63 18.97 1.69
C THR A 543 41.43 19.85 0.73
N ALA A 544 41.91 19.27 -0.36
CA ALA A 544 42.61 20.05 -1.38
C ALA A 544 41.65 21.12 -1.95
N PRO A 545 42.12 22.30 -2.37
CA PRO A 545 41.29 23.21 -3.13
C PRO A 545 40.80 22.54 -4.41
N TYR A 546 39.60 22.92 -4.86
CA TYR A 546 39.25 22.74 -6.27
C TYR A 546 40.30 23.52 -7.06
N GLY A 547 41.13 22.83 -7.84
CA GLY A 547 42.30 23.45 -8.47
C GLY A 547 41.88 24.47 -9.52
N PRO A 548 42.53 25.66 -9.63
CA PRO A 548 42.41 26.48 -10.82
C PRO A 548 43.28 25.91 -11.94
N ALA A 549 42.81 26.06 -13.17
CA ALA A 549 43.44 25.75 -14.46
C ALA A 549 43.45 24.27 -14.91
N VAL A 550 42.70 24.07 -16.00
CA VAL A 550 42.74 22.95 -16.94
C VAL A 550 44.19 22.50 -17.19
N SER A 551 44.55 21.28 -16.79
CA SER A 551 45.69 20.61 -17.44
C SER A 551 45.25 20.23 -18.85
N THR A 552 45.74 21.00 -19.82
CA THR A 552 45.77 20.66 -21.26
C THR A 552 47.02 19.82 -21.60
N SER A 553 47.76 19.36 -20.59
CA SER A 553 49.03 18.65 -20.77
C SER A 553 48.79 17.19 -21.14
N LYS A 554 49.47 16.74 -22.20
CA LYS A 554 49.39 15.38 -22.75
C LYS A 554 50.35 14.44 -22.03
N TRP A 555 50.11 13.13 -22.10
CA TRP A 555 51.09 12.13 -21.69
C TRP A 555 51.66 11.43 -22.93
N PHE A 556 52.97 11.56 -23.13
CA PHE A 556 53.71 10.86 -24.17
C PHE A 556 54.44 9.66 -23.57
N MET A 557 54.25 8.49 -24.13
CA MET A 557 54.86 7.23 -23.68
C MET A 557 55.69 6.65 -24.81
N ASN A 558 57.00 6.50 -24.55
CA ASN A 558 57.99 5.90 -25.43
C ASN A 558 58.29 4.49 -24.92
N PHE A 559 57.95 3.46 -25.69
CA PHE A 559 58.24 2.10 -25.30
C PHE A 559 59.61 1.69 -25.84
N MET A 560 60.56 1.49 -24.94
CA MET A 560 61.98 1.41 -25.29
C MET A 560 62.68 0.18 -24.73
N LEU A 561 63.74 -0.23 -25.42
CA LEU A 561 64.75 -1.17 -24.93
C LEU A 561 65.97 -0.41 -24.41
N ASN A 562 66.53 0.51 -25.21
CA ASN A 562 67.77 1.24 -24.88
C ASN A 562 67.65 2.77 -25.03
N ASN A 563 66.79 3.26 -25.92
CA ASN A 563 66.74 4.68 -26.28
C ASN A 563 65.88 5.52 -25.33
N HIS A 564 66.53 6.11 -24.33
CA HIS A 564 65.91 7.13 -23.49
C HIS A 564 65.73 8.45 -24.26
N VAL A 565 64.48 8.84 -24.48
CA VAL A 565 64.14 10.10 -25.13
C VAL A 565 63.89 11.17 -24.07
N SER A 566 64.35 12.40 -24.32
CA SER A 566 64.14 13.53 -23.43
C SER A 566 62.66 13.90 -23.31
N ALA A 567 62.32 14.73 -22.31
CA ALA A 567 60.98 15.28 -22.14
C ALA A 567 60.41 15.81 -23.48
N PRO A 568 59.11 15.61 -23.76
CA PRO A 568 58.05 15.23 -22.82
C PRO A 568 57.81 13.71 -22.66
N TRP A 569 58.70 12.86 -23.16
CA TRP A 569 58.49 11.41 -23.21
C TRP A 569 58.71 10.72 -21.86
N ASN A 570 57.76 9.87 -21.48
CA ASN A 570 57.91 8.87 -20.43
C ASN A 570 58.50 7.60 -21.06
N ASN A 571 59.72 7.25 -20.66
CA ASN A 571 60.45 6.09 -21.17
C ASN A 571 60.00 4.82 -20.43
N ILE A 572 59.23 3.97 -21.11
CA ILE A 572 58.58 2.79 -20.55
C ILE A 572 59.37 1.52 -20.92
N SER A 573 59.83 0.79 -19.90
CA SER A 573 60.58 -0.47 -20.06
C SER A 573 60.08 -1.61 -19.17
N GLY A 574 58.97 -1.41 -18.44
CA GLY A 574 58.42 -2.40 -17.49
C GLY A 574 56.89 -2.47 -17.52
N ALA A 575 56.33 -3.51 -16.89
CA ALA A 575 54.89 -3.79 -16.92
C ALA A 575 54.03 -2.76 -16.17
N THR A 576 54.61 -1.97 -15.27
CA THR A 576 53.90 -0.89 -14.57
C THR A 576 54.79 0.33 -14.48
N THR A 577 54.26 1.49 -14.86
CA THR A 577 54.90 2.78 -14.67
C THR A 577 53.91 3.71 -14.00
N THR A 578 54.24 4.15 -12.79
CA THR A 578 53.44 5.10 -12.01
C THR A 578 54.00 6.50 -12.14
N ASN A 579 53.18 7.50 -11.80
CA ASN A 579 53.57 8.90 -11.78
C ASN A 579 54.06 9.44 -13.12
N LEU A 580 53.36 9.10 -14.20
CA LEU A 580 53.70 9.58 -15.54
C LEU A 580 53.74 11.11 -15.54
N LYS A 581 54.77 11.64 -16.18
CA LYS A 581 54.95 13.08 -16.35
C LYS A 581 54.09 13.58 -17.50
N ASP A 582 53.44 14.72 -17.28
CA ASP A 582 52.70 15.41 -18.32
C ASP A 582 53.65 16.11 -19.31
N SER A 583 53.10 16.69 -20.39
CA SER A 583 53.89 17.36 -21.43
C SER A 583 54.60 18.62 -20.95
N ALA A 584 54.26 19.14 -19.76
CA ALA A 584 54.96 20.23 -19.10
C ALA A 584 56.05 19.73 -18.13
N GLY A 585 56.19 18.41 -17.96
CA GLY A 585 57.23 17.78 -17.14
C GLY A 585 56.82 17.49 -15.68
N HIS A 586 55.56 17.73 -15.31
CA HIS A 586 55.06 17.52 -13.95
C HIS A 586 54.67 16.07 -13.72
N ALA A 587 55.06 15.48 -12.59
CA ALA A 587 54.57 14.17 -12.17
C ALA A 587 53.07 14.24 -11.87
N THR A 588 52.28 13.30 -12.41
CA THR A 588 50.83 13.22 -12.22
C THR A 588 50.44 11.95 -11.46
N ASN A 589 49.16 11.75 -11.14
CA ASN A 589 48.68 10.46 -10.61
C ASN A 589 48.46 9.41 -11.71
N VAL A 590 48.70 9.76 -12.98
CA VAL A 590 48.46 8.86 -14.11
C VAL A 590 49.51 7.75 -14.14
N SER A 591 49.04 6.52 -14.33
CA SER A 591 49.86 5.32 -14.37
C SER A 591 49.48 4.45 -15.57
N LEU A 592 50.46 3.76 -16.15
CA LEU A 592 50.27 2.73 -17.17
C LEU A 592 50.59 1.36 -16.58
N THR A 593 49.75 0.37 -16.85
CA THR A 593 49.95 -1.02 -16.42
C THR A 593 49.59 -1.98 -17.55
N PHE A 594 50.46 -2.94 -17.86
CA PHE A 594 50.12 -4.12 -18.63
C PHE A 594 49.90 -5.30 -17.69
N SER A 595 48.78 -5.99 -17.82
CA SER A 595 48.47 -7.17 -17.00
C SER A 595 49.16 -8.43 -17.49
N ASP A 596 49.59 -8.44 -18.75
CA ASP A 596 50.30 -9.56 -19.35
C ASP A 596 51.81 -9.41 -19.17
N THR A 597 52.46 -10.48 -18.72
CA THR A 597 53.90 -10.52 -18.42
C THR A 597 54.75 -10.99 -19.58
N TRP A 598 54.13 -11.31 -20.71
CA TRP A 598 54.80 -11.87 -21.88
C TRP A 598 54.80 -10.86 -23.04
N TRP A 599 55.87 -10.07 -23.11
CA TRP A 599 56.24 -9.19 -24.21
C TRP A 599 57.74 -8.93 -24.14
N ALA A 600 58.34 -8.50 -25.24
CA ALA A 600 59.76 -8.13 -25.31
C ALA A 600 59.92 -6.84 -26.12
N ALA A 601 61.08 -6.19 -26.02
CA ALA A 601 61.36 -4.98 -26.78
C ALA A 601 62.35 -5.23 -27.93
N GLY A 602 62.21 -4.49 -29.02
CA GLY A 602 63.03 -4.57 -30.23
C GLY A 602 63.47 -3.20 -30.72
N THR A 603 64.49 -3.17 -31.59
CA THR A 603 65.18 -1.95 -32.08
C THR A 603 65.05 -1.73 -33.58
N GLU A 604 64.22 -2.53 -34.26
CA GLU A 604 64.09 -2.52 -35.72
C GLU A 604 62.91 -1.67 -36.16
N GLY A 605 62.71 -0.50 -35.55
CA GLY A 605 61.66 0.43 -35.91
C GLY A 605 62.04 1.33 -37.11
N PRO A 606 61.07 1.92 -37.82
CA PRO A 606 61.36 2.79 -38.94
C PRO A 606 61.90 4.15 -38.47
N VAL A 607 62.89 4.66 -39.22
CA VAL A 607 63.51 5.97 -39.02
C VAL A 607 63.57 6.68 -40.36
N THR A 608 63.34 7.99 -40.38
CA THR A 608 63.39 8.83 -41.58
C THR A 608 64.77 9.47 -41.79
N GLY A 609 65.63 9.45 -40.77
CA GLY A 609 66.99 9.99 -40.81
C GLY A 609 67.07 11.50 -40.61
N ASN A 610 65.93 12.16 -40.35
CA ASN A 610 65.80 13.60 -40.19
C ASN A 610 64.66 13.99 -39.24
N ASN A 611 64.14 13.05 -38.43
CA ASN A 611 63.01 13.26 -37.52
C ASN A 611 61.73 13.81 -38.19
N SER A 612 61.48 13.49 -39.47
CA SER A 612 60.29 13.95 -40.20
C SER A 612 59.08 13.01 -40.10
N GLY A 613 59.22 11.88 -39.39
CA GLY A 613 58.10 11.00 -39.07
C GLY A 613 57.14 11.59 -38.03
N ILE A 614 56.09 10.82 -37.71
CA ILE A 614 55.03 11.25 -36.80
C ILE A 614 55.52 11.49 -35.36
N TYR A 615 56.57 10.78 -34.97
CA TYR A 615 57.33 10.99 -33.75
C TYR A 615 58.84 11.05 -34.09
N PRO A 616 59.70 11.56 -33.20
CA PRO A 616 61.14 11.59 -33.45
C PRO A 616 61.69 10.20 -33.79
N ASP A 617 62.75 10.14 -34.61
CA ASP A 617 63.33 8.86 -35.04
C ASP A 617 63.75 7.99 -33.84
N SER A 618 64.19 8.60 -32.75
CA SER A 618 64.53 7.90 -31.51
C SER A 618 63.36 7.20 -30.81
N VAL A 619 62.12 7.70 -30.99
CA VAL A 619 60.89 7.09 -30.48
C VAL A 619 60.38 6.02 -31.44
N MET A 620 60.49 6.27 -32.74
CA MET A 620 60.03 5.30 -33.75
C MET A 620 60.97 4.11 -33.92
N ALA A 621 62.25 4.24 -33.54
CA ALA A 621 63.27 3.19 -33.70
C ALA A 621 63.07 1.96 -32.80
N GLU A 622 62.39 2.10 -31.65
CA GLU A 622 62.21 1.00 -30.69
C GLU A 622 60.73 0.72 -30.44
N TYR A 623 60.41 -0.52 -30.02
CA TYR A 623 59.04 -0.96 -29.75
C TYR A 623 58.97 -2.12 -28.77
N LEU A 624 57.77 -2.36 -28.22
CA LEU A 624 57.37 -3.65 -27.67
C LEU A 624 56.79 -4.54 -28.77
N TYR A 625 56.97 -5.86 -28.64
CA TYR A 625 56.32 -6.87 -29.46
C TYR A 625 55.77 -8.03 -28.63
N PHE A 626 54.72 -8.66 -29.16
CA PHE A 626 54.04 -9.84 -28.60
C PHE A 626 53.51 -10.75 -29.73
N GLY A 627 52.98 -11.94 -29.42
CA GLY A 627 52.64 -12.97 -30.39
C GLY A 627 53.57 -14.18 -30.41
N SER A 628 53.53 -14.93 -31.50
CA SER A 628 54.33 -16.16 -31.66
C SER A 628 54.90 -16.22 -33.07
N LEU A 629 56.23 -16.20 -33.17
CA LEU A 629 56.95 -16.40 -34.42
C LEU A 629 57.73 -17.71 -34.35
N SER A 630 57.35 -18.68 -35.18
CA SER A 630 57.95 -20.01 -35.21
C SER A 630 59.47 -19.92 -35.39
N GLY A 631 60.22 -20.49 -34.43
CA GLY A 631 61.68 -20.50 -34.42
C GLY A 631 62.36 -19.31 -33.73
N PHE A 632 61.59 -18.31 -33.27
CA PHE A 632 62.13 -17.12 -32.61
C PHE A 632 61.56 -16.92 -31.20
N PHE A 633 60.24 -16.89 -31.05
CA PHE A 633 59.58 -16.71 -29.74
C PHE A 633 58.13 -17.22 -29.74
N THR A 634 57.59 -17.48 -28.55
CA THR A 634 56.21 -17.98 -28.38
C THR A 634 55.51 -17.32 -27.21
N GLY A 635 54.38 -16.67 -27.47
CA GLY A 635 53.44 -16.26 -26.46
C GLY A 635 52.14 -15.68 -26.99
N ALA A 636 51.42 -14.96 -26.13
CA ALA A 636 50.00 -14.69 -26.31
C ALA A 636 49.71 -13.81 -27.54
N PRO A 637 48.60 -14.07 -28.27
CA PRO A 637 48.22 -13.29 -29.45
C PRO A 637 47.58 -11.94 -29.10
N ALA A 638 47.49 -11.59 -27.81
CA ALA A 638 46.93 -10.35 -27.32
C ALA A 638 47.61 -9.90 -26.02
N MET A 639 47.59 -8.60 -25.77
CA MET A 639 48.04 -7.95 -24.54
C MET A 639 46.99 -6.96 -24.04
N HIS A 640 46.84 -6.84 -22.74
CA HIS A 640 45.89 -5.94 -22.10
C HIS A 640 46.63 -4.88 -21.30
N GLY A 641 46.29 -3.63 -21.59
CA GLY A 641 46.84 -2.46 -20.93
C GLY A 641 45.75 -1.66 -20.23
N ARG A 642 46.17 -0.91 -19.22
CA ARG A 642 45.32 -0.03 -18.43
C ARG A 642 46.02 1.28 -18.12
N ILE A 643 45.33 2.38 -18.38
CA ILE A 643 45.69 3.71 -17.90
C ILE A 643 44.83 3.97 -16.65
N SER A 644 45.44 4.41 -15.56
CA SER A 644 44.76 4.69 -14.29
C SER A 644 45.14 6.06 -13.75
N GLY A 645 44.34 6.61 -12.83
CA GLY A 645 44.59 7.93 -12.25
C GLY A 645 44.17 9.09 -13.17
N LEU A 646 43.32 8.80 -14.17
CA LEU A 646 42.68 9.79 -15.01
C LEU A 646 41.46 10.38 -14.28
N GLU A 647 41.03 11.55 -14.72
CA GLU A 647 39.88 12.25 -14.16
C GLU A 647 38.59 11.63 -14.71
N ALA A 648 37.74 11.11 -13.81
CA ALA A 648 36.51 10.39 -14.15
C ALA A 648 35.49 11.21 -14.96
N TYR A 649 35.65 12.54 -14.96
CA TYR A 649 34.76 13.51 -15.62
C TYR A 649 35.30 14.01 -16.97
N LYS A 650 36.51 13.61 -17.38
CA LYS A 650 37.08 13.96 -18.68
C LYS A 650 36.90 12.84 -19.70
N THR A 651 36.84 13.23 -20.97
CA THR A 651 37.10 12.32 -22.09
C THR A 651 38.50 12.54 -22.63
N TYR A 652 39.06 11.48 -23.19
CA TYR A 652 40.45 11.45 -23.64
C TYR A 652 40.53 11.08 -25.11
N THR A 653 41.53 11.62 -25.80
CA THR A 653 41.99 11.06 -27.07
C THR A 653 43.19 10.18 -26.81
N VAL A 654 43.09 8.90 -27.16
CA VAL A 654 44.16 7.92 -27.02
C VAL A 654 44.69 7.55 -28.39
N LYS A 655 45.99 7.75 -28.63
CA LYS A 655 46.64 7.44 -29.89
C LYS A 655 47.70 6.37 -29.68
N PHE A 656 47.73 5.40 -30.59
CA PHE A 656 48.76 4.37 -30.65
C PHE A 656 49.55 4.47 -31.94
N TYR A 657 50.86 4.28 -31.82
CA TYR A 657 51.78 4.22 -32.96
C TYR A 657 52.54 2.89 -32.97
N SER A 658 52.65 2.32 -34.16
CA SER A 658 53.46 1.13 -34.41
C SER A 658 54.12 1.19 -35.77
N GLY A 659 55.41 0.90 -35.78
CA GLY A 659 56.22 0.76 -36.97
C GLY A 659 57.31 -0.27 -36.76
N SER A 660 57.49 -1.16 -37.73
CA SER A 660 58.59 -2.12 -37.75
C SER A 660 59.20 -2.25 -39.15
N LYS A 661 60.53 -2.36 -39.19
CA LYS A 661 61.39 -2.74 -40.33
C LYS A 661 61.88 -4.18 -40.20
N TRP A 662 61.46 -4.90 -39.15
CA TRP A 662 62.05 -6.19 -38.80
C TRP A 662 62.03 -7.17 -39.98
N TRP A 663 63.15 -7.86 -40.16
CA TRP A 663 63.51 -8.60 -41.38
C TRP A 663 63.54 -10.14 -41.18
N ALA A 664 63.10 -10.65 -40.03
CA ALA A 664 62.89 -12.09 -39.83
C ALA A 664 61.83 -12.60 -40.85
N PRO A 665 61.84 -13.89 -41.25
CA PRO A 665 61.71 -14.39 -42.64
C PRO A 665 60.39 -14.13 -43.40
N GLN A 666 59.53 -13.28 -42.85
CA GLN A 666 58.26 -12.85 -43.41
C GLN A 666 58.49 -11.62 -44.30
N PRO A 667 57.87 -11.57 -45.49
CA PRO A 667 57.99 -10.43 -46.38
C PRO A 667 57.25 -9.17 -45.86
N ASP A 668 56.42 -9.32 -44.83
CA ASP A 668 55.54 -8.27 -44.29
C ASP A 668 55.28 -8.49 -42.79
N ASN A 669 55.46 -7.45 -41.97
CA ASN A 669 55.19 -7.44 -40.54
C ASN A 669 53.69 -7.28 -40.18
N GLY A 670 52.81 -7.08 -41.16
CA GLY A 670 51.36 -7.12 -40.99
C GLY A 670 50.78 -5.91 -40.24
N SER A 671 49.77 -6.14 -39.41
CA SER A 671 49.06 -5.09 -38.64
C SER A 671 48.95 -5.44 -37.16
N THR A 672 48.91 -4.42 -36.29
CA THR A 672 48.47 -4.56 -34.90
C THR A 672 47.03 -4.03 -34.77
N GLN A 673 46.17 -4.76 -34.04
CA GLN A 673 44.83 -4.29 -33.67
C GLN A 673 44.81 -3.67 -32.28
N TYR A 674 44.13 -2.54 -32.16
CA TYR A 674 43.92 -1.80 -30.92
C TYR A 674 42.43 -1.77 -30.61
N THR A 675 42.05 -2.10 -29.38
CA THR A 675 40.64 -2.08 -28.95
C THR A 675 40.47 -1.27 -27.69
N ILE A 676 39.56 -0.29 -27.72
CA ILE A 676 39.09 0.48 -26.55
C ILE A 676 37.55 0.51 -26.59
N ASN A 677 36.90 0.21 -25.47
CA ASN A 677 35.42 0.22 -25.35
C ASN A 677 34.70 -0.56 -26.47
N GLY A 678 35.29 -1.68 -26.91
CA GLY A 678 34.75 -2.53 -27.98
C GLY A 678 34.97 -2.01 -29.41
N ILE A 679 35.50 -0.80 -29.58
CA ILE A 679 35.88 -0.26 -30.90
C ILE A 679 37.29 -0.75 -31.22
N THR A 680 37.48 -1.37 -32.40
CA THR A 680 38.78 -1.88 -32.83
C THR A 680 39.31 -1.10 -34.04
N GLN A 681 40.57 -0.65 -33.99
CA GLN A 681 41.30 -0.06 -35.11
C GLN A 681 42.52 -0.92 -35.44
N SER A 682 42.74 -1.20 -36.73
CA SER A 682 43.94 -1.90 -37.20
C SER A 682 44.95 -0.91 -37.76
N LEU A 683 46.21 -1.03 -37.36
CA LEU A 683 47.32 -0.23 -37.87
C LEU A 683 48.33 -1.14 -38.57
N TYR A 684 48.54 -0.91 -39.88
CA TYR A 684 49.57 -1.60 -40.65
C TYR A 684 50.96 -1.11 -40.24
N VAL A 685 51.87 -2.02 -39.89
CA VAL A 685 53.10 -1.68 -39.17
C VAL A 685 54.36 -1.66 -40.04
N GLN A 686 54.36 -2.34 -41.19
CA GLN A 686 55.55 -2.44 -42.03
C GLN A 686 55.95 -1.04 -42.55
N ASN A 687 57.15 -0.59 -42.16
CA ASN A 687 57.70 0.72 -42.53
C ASN A 687 56.77 1.93 -42.22
N ASN A 688 55.85 1.81 -41.25
CA ASN A 688 54.94 2.91 -40.94
C ASN A 688 55.66 4.07 -40.25
N THR A 689 55.75 5.23 -40.89
CA THR A 689 56.35 6.46 -40.32
C THR A 689 55.33 7.56 -40.05
N SER A 690 54.06 7.38 -40.43
CA SER A 690 53.10 8.50 -40.54
C SER A 690 51.66 8.21 -40.09
N HIS A 691 51.30 6.96 -39.76
CA HIS A 691 49.92 6.60 -39.40
C HIS A 691 49.79 6.21 -37.92
N LEU A 692 48.62 6.54 -37.33
CA LEU A 692 48.24 6.23 -35.96
C LEU A 692 46.89 5.51 -35.93
N ALA A 693 46.66 4.72 -34.88
CA ALA A 693 45.31 4.37 -34.45
C ALA A 693 44.83 5.42 -33.43
N ILE A 694 43.70 6.09 -33.66
CA ILE A 694 43.24 7.25 -32.88
C ILE A 694 41.84 7.00 -32.33
N PHE A 695 41.72 6.92 -31.01
CA PHE A 695 40.45 6.81 -30.30
C PHE A 695 40.10 8.16 -29.68
N GLN A 696 39.04 8.81 -30.18
CA GLN A 696 38.55 10.08 -29.65
C GLN A 696 37.42 9.86 -28.64
N ASN A 697 37.22 10.84 -27.76
CA ASN A 697 36.12 10.87 -26.78
C ASN A 697 36.05 9.62 -25.88
N VAL A 698 37.20 9.06 -25.51
CA VAL A 698 37.29 7.89 -24.64
C VAL A 698 36.95 8.33 -23.21
N ALA A 699 35.78 7.93 -22.73
CA ALA A 699 35.41 8.09 -21.32
C ALA A 699 36.18 7.10 -20.45
N THR A 700 36.53 7.55 -19.25
CA THR A 700 37.02 6.70 -18.16
C THR A 700 35.85 5.97 -17.49
N ASP A 701 36.15 4.90 -16.76
CA ASP A 701 35.19 4.35 -15.80
C ASP A 701 35.05 5.24 -14.56
N ALA A 702 34.12 4.89 -13.66
CA ALA A 702 33.84 5.65 -12.43
C ALA A 702 35.06 5.78 -11.48
N THR A 703 36.13 5.03 -11.72
CA THR A 703 37.37 5.08 -10.95
C THR A 703 38.51 5.81 -11.68
N GLY A 704 38.24 6.38 -12.86
CA GLY A 704 39.25 7.10 -13.63
C GLY A 704 40.19 6.18 -14.43
N GLN A 705 39.70 5.05 -14.94
CA GLN A 705 40.52 4.10 -15.71
C GLN A 705 40.07 3.99 -17.18
N ILE A 706 41.04 3.79 -18.08
CA ILE A 706 40.81 3.38 -19.48
C ILE A 706 41.53 2.04 -19.69
N ASN A 707 40.75 1.01 -20.02
CA ASN A 707 41.28 -0.31 -20.39
C ASN A 707 41.39 -0.43 -21.91
N PHE A 708 42.47 -1.02 -22.40
CA PHE A 708 42.69 -1.25 -23.83
C PHE A 708 43.32 -2.62 -24.09
N THR A 709 43.13 -3.12 -25.31
CA THR A 709 43.67 -4.40 -25.75
C THR A 709 44.45 -4.21 -27.04
N LEU A 710 45.66 -4.76 -27.10
CA LEU A 710 46.39 -4.97 -28.34
C LEU A 710 46.20 -6.43 -28.76
N SER A 711 45.95 -6.68 -30.04
CA SER A 711 45.78 -8.04 -30.56
C SER A 711 46.37 -8.20 -31.95
N ILE A 712 46.65 -9.45 -32.31
CA ILE A 712 47.16 -9.82 -33.62
C ILE A 712 45.98 -10.22 -34.49
N PRO A 713 45.77 -9.60 -35.67
CA PRO A 713 44.73 -9.98 -36.61
C PRO A 713 44.86 -11.44 -37.04
N SER A 714 43.74 -12.04 -37.47
CA SER A 714 43.73 -13.39 -38.02
C SER A 714 44.74 -13.55 -39.16
N GLY A 715 45.67 -14.51 -39.02
CA GLY A 715 46.75 -14.76 -39.98
C GLY A 715 48.05 -13.99 -39.70
N GLY A 716 48.04 -13.03 -38.78
CA GLY A 716 49.25 -12.37 -38.26
C GLY A 716 49.98 -13.22 -37.23
N GLN A 717 51.26 -12.91 -36.99
CA GLN A 717 52.10 -13.66 -36.06
C GLN A 717 52.65 -12.81 -34.91
N VAL A 718 52.83 -11.50 -35.13
CA VAL A 718 53.46 -10.59 -34.17
C VAL A 718 52.69 -9.27 -34.15
N GLY A 719 52.46 -8.73 -32.96
CA GLY A 719 51.93 -7.39 -32.73
C GLY A 719 53.00 -6.47 -32.14
N TYR A 720 52.91 -5.18 -32.43
CA TYR A 720 53.92 -4.16 -32.10
C TYR A 720 53.31 -2.93 -31.43
N LEU A 721 54.10 -2.21 -30.60
CA LEU A 721 53.76 -0.91 -30.03
C LEU A 721 55.04 -0.08 -29.77
N ASN A 722 55.21 1.05 -30.45
CA ASN A 722 56.37 1.94 -30.29
C ASN A 722 56.07 3.09 -29.34
N ALA A 723 54.90 3.73 -29.51
CA ALA A 723 54.54 4.91 -28.75
C ALA A 723 53.03 5.00 -28.50
N MET A 724 52.68 5.72 -27.42
CA MET A 724 51.31 6.03 -27.06
C MET A 724 51.21 7.49 -26.61
N GLU A 725 50.16 8.18 -27.05
CA GLU A 725 49.81 9.55 -26.65
C GLU A 725 48.42 9.55 -26.02
N VAL A 726 48.30 10.16 -24.83
CA VAL A 726 47.01 10.37 -24.16
C VAL A 726 46.81 11.87 -24.01
N ASP A 727 45.78 12.36 -24.66
CA ASP A 727 45.45 13.78 -24.73
C ASP A 727 44.14 14.01 -23.95
N PRO A 728 44.14 14.77 -22.84
CA PRO A 728 42.91 15.20 -22.20
C PRO A 728 42.17 16.13 -23.18
N GLY A 729 40.97 15.75 -23.63
CA GLY A 729 40.19 16.58 -24.56
C GLY A 729 39.92 17.98 -23.99
N SER A 730 39.61 18.95 -24.87
CA SER A 730 39.31 20.31 -24.44
C SER A 730 38.05 20.37 -23.57
N SER A 731 38.22 20.97 -22.39
CA SER A 731 37.21 21.40 -21.40
C SER A 731 36.15 20.35 -21.00
N GLY A 732 36.44 19.59 -19.95
CA GLY A 732 35.39 19.02 -19.11
C GLY A 732 35.01 20.06 -18.06
N ASN A 733 33.78 20.57 -18.14
CA ASN A 733 33.17 21.40 -17.11
C ASN A 733 32.93 20.56 -15.84
N HIS A 734 33.36 21.04 -14.67
CA HIS A 734 33.07 20.43 -13.38
C HIS A 734 31.65 20.79 -12.95
N PRO A 735 30.85 19.84 -12.45
CA PRO A 735 29.55 20.19 -11.87
C PRO A 735 29.75 21.11 -10.66
N PRO A 736 28.83 22.06 -10.42
CA PRO A 736 28.86 22.90 -9.23
C PRO A 736 28.69 22.02 -8.00
N VAL A 737 29.36 22.30 -6.88
CA VAL A 737 29.24 21.52 -5.65
C VAL A 737 28.26 22.20 -4.71
N ILE A 738 27.18 21.50 -4.33
CA ILE A 738 26.13 22.01 -3.44
C ILE A 738 26.34 21.51 -2.00
N THR A 739 26.24 22.41 -1.02
CA THR A 739 26.32 22.04 0.40
C THR A 739 25.10 21.22 0.81
N ASP A 740 25.33 20.09 1.48
CA ASP A 740 24.26 19.24 2.02
C ASP A 740 23.32 20.01 2.96
N ILE A 741 22.03 19.86 2.73
CA ILE A 741 20.97 20.44 3.56
C ILE A 741 20.48 19.36 4.53
N SER A 742 20.48 19.65 5.83
CA SER A 742 19.93 18.73 6.84
C SER A 742 18.40 18.66 6.77
N ASN A 743 17.83 17.55 7.26
CA ASN A 743 16.37 17.42 7.40
C ASN A 743 15.81 18.53 8.30
N GLN A 744 14.70 19.12 7.88
CA GLN A 744 14.06 20.23 8.59
C GLN A 744 12.75 19.77 9.25
N THR A 745 12.38 20.41 10.35
CA THR A 745 11.10 20.18 11.03
C THR A 745 10.49 21.51 11.44
N LEU A 746 9.20 21.71 11.14
CA LEU A 746 8.45 22.90 11.53
C LEU A 746 6.96 22.61 11.70
N ASN A 747 6.22 23.56 12.29
CA ASN A 747 4.78 23.44 12.47
C ASN A 747 4.03 24.08 11.28
N ALA A 748 2.88 23.51 10.90
CA ALA A 748 1.99 24.08 9.90
C ALA A 748 1.57 25.52 10.29
N GLY A 749 1.59 26.45 9.35
CA GLY A 749 1.32 27.88 9.57
C GLY A 749 2.53 28.72 10.00
N THR A 750 3.72 28.12 10.14
CA THR A 750 4.98 28.86 10.39
C THR A 750 5.81 29.01 9.12
N THR A 751 6.74 29.97 9.10
CA THR A 751 7.69 30.15 8.01
C THR A 751 9.12 29.83 8.45
N LEU A 752 9.91 29.24 7.55
CA LEU A 752 11.32 28.90 7.75
C LEU A 752 12.10 29.23 6.46
N SER A 753 13.27 29.85 6.58
CA SER A 753 14.18 30.08 5.45
C SER A 753 15.40 29.18 5.57
N ILE A 754 15.64 28.35 4.55
CA ILE A 754 16.77 27.41 4.49
C ILE A 754 17.79 27.98 3.49
N PRO A 755 19.03 28.30 3.90
CA PRO A 755 20.05 28.77 2.96
C PRO A 755 20.45 27.64 1.98
N VAL A 756 20.60 28.00 0.71
CA VAL A 756 21.14 27.11 -0.34
C VAL A 756 22.48 27.69 -0.78
N THR A 757 23.53 26.89 -0.73
CA THR A 757 24.89 27.32 -1.11
C THR A 757 25.49 26.29 -2.04
N ALA A 758 25.88 26.71 -3.23
CA ALA A 758 26.70 25.94 -4.13
C ALA A 758 27.85 26.80 -4.65
N ILE A 759 28.97 26.16 -4.97
CA ILE A 759 30.16 26.79 -5.57
C ILE A 759 30.50 26.01 -6.82
N ASP A 760 30.69 26.72 -7.93
CA ASP A 760 31.17 26.11 -9.16
C ASP A 760 32.69 26.10 -9.18
N PRO A 761 33.34 24.91 -9.30
CA PRO A 761 34.79 24.82 -9.34
C PRO A 761 35.45 25.62 -10.46
N ASP A 762 34.78 25.78 -11.60
CA ASP A 762 35.29 26.53 -12.77
C ASP A 762 34.89 28.02 -12.72
N GLY A 763 34.09 28.41 -11.73
CA GLY A 763 33.56 29.76 -11.60
C GLY A 763 32.39 30.05 -12.53
N ASP A 764 31.80 29.01 -13.13
CA ASP A 764 30.65 29.15 -14.01
C ASP A 764 29.40 29.65 -13.25
N PRO A 765 28.53 30.43 -13.89
CA PRO A 765 27.28 30.87 -13.27
C PRO A 765 26.38 29.70 -12.90
N ILE A 766 26.03 29.59 -11.62
CA ILE A 766 25.17 28.50 -11.11
C ILE A 766 23.70 28.89 -11.23
N THR A 767 22.94 28.05 -11.90
CA THR A 767 21.47 28.03 -11.89
C THR A 767 20.97 26.98 -10.91
N TYR A 768 19.86 27.26 -10.24
CA TYR A 768 19.29 26.35 -9.24
C TYR A 768 17.92 25.86 -9.72
N SER A 769 17.68 24.56 -9.60
CA SER A 769 16.39 23.94 -9.85
C SER A 769 16.03 23.00 -8.71
N THR A 770 14.76 22.61 -8.61
CA THR A 770 14.29 21.74 -7.53
C THR A 770 13.43 20.61 -8.06
N VAL A 771 13.42 19.49 -7.35
CA VAL A 771 12.57 18.33 -7.64
C VAL A 771 11.87 17.91 -6.36
N ASN A 772 10.59 17.53 -6.46
CA ASN A 772 9.71 17.20 -5.33
C ASN A 772 9.59 18.33 -4.30
N LEU A 773 9.70 19.59 -4.75
CA LEU A 773 9.48 20.74 -3.89
C LEU A 773 7.98 20.80 -3.51
N PRO A 774 7.60 20.73 -2.22
CA PRO A 774 6.20 20.88 -1.83
C PRO A 774 5.67 22.24 -2.26
N SER A 775 4.38 22.35 -2.58
CA SER A 775 3.77 23.60 -3.08
C SER A 775 3.90 24.79 -2.13
N PHE A 776 4.18 24.53 -0.86
CA PHE A 776 4.40 25.53 0.18
C PHE A 776 5.88 25.89 0.40
N VAL A 777 6.78 25.37 -0.42
CA VAL A 777 8.19 25.71 -0.42
C VAL A 777 8.52 26.39 -1.74
N THR A 778 9.19 27.53 -1.67
CA THR A 778 9.61 28.30 -2.86
C THR A 778 11.12 28.53 -2.82
N LEU A 779 11.77 28.39 -3.97
CA LEU A 779 13.17 28.80 -4.13
C LEU A 779 13.21 30.32 -4.35
N VAL A 780 13.90 31.04 -3.46
CA VAL A 780 14.02 32.50 -3.50
C VAL A 780 15.45 32.88 -3.82
N GLN A 781 15.61 33.71 -4.85
CA GLN A 781 16.88 34.30 -5.28
C GLN A 781 16.77 35.83 -5.19
N SER A 782 17.49 36.44 -4.25
CA SER A 782 17.46 37.90 -4.04
C SER A 782 18.82 38.40 -3.55
N GLY A 783 19.33 39.48 -4.14
CA GLY A 783 20.58 40.13 -3.73
C GLY A 783 21.83 39.23 -3.78
N GLY A 784 21.89 38.28 -4.72
CA GLY A 784 23.02 37.34 -4.85
C GLY A 784 23.00 36.16 -3.87
N LYS A 785 21.93 35.95 -3.10
CA LYS A 785 21.75 34.81 -2.19
C LYS A 785 20.59 33.92 -2.63
N THR A 786 20.78 32.60 -2.49
CA THR A 786 19.76 31.57 -2.78
C THR A 786 19.28 30.93 -1.48
N SER A 787 17.97 30.76 -1.32
CA SER A 787 17.36 30.09 -0.15
C SER A 787 16.05 29.41 -0.52
N LEU A 788 15.60 28.45 0.29
CA LEU A 788 14.23 27.92 0.24
C LEU A 788 13.39 28.60 1.31
N SER A 789 12.33 29.29 0.90
CA SER A 789 11.29 29.80 1.79
C SER A 789 10.24 28.71 1.98
N VAL A 790 10.12 28.19 3.19
CA VAL A 790 9.20 27.12 3.59
C VAL A 790 8.05 27.76 4.37
N ALA A 791 6.84 27.70 3.85
CA ALA A 791 5.65 28.32 4.45
C ALA A 791 4.42 27.40 4.36
N PRO A 792 4.42 26.23 5.03
CA PRO A 792 3.30 25.27 5.01
C PRO A 792 1.99 25.93 5.44
N PRO A 793 0.92 25.89 4.62
CA PRO A 793 -0.40 26.32 5.03
C PRO A 793 -0.84 25.63 6.31
N ALA A 794 -1.63 26.32 7.13
CA ALA A 794 -2.28 25.72 8.29
C ALA A 794 -3.02 24.44 7.86
N GLY A 795 -2.73 23.32 8.54
CA GLY A 795 -3.29 22.00 8.23
C GLY A 795 -2.46 21.10 7.31
N THR A 796 -1.28 21.54 6.87
CA THR A 796 -0.33 20.67 6.17
C THR A 796 0.42 19.79 7.18
N SER A 797 0.34 18.45 7.12
CA SER A 797 1.23 17.54 7.88
C SER A 797 1.90 16.52 6.99
N GLY A 798 2.98 15.96 7.52
CA GLY A 798 3.65 14.80 6.95
C GLY A 798 5.12 15.07 6.71
N THR A 799 5.84 14.02 6.38
CA THR A 799 7.25 14.11 5.98
C THR A 799 7.33 14.15 4.46
N PHE A 800 7.65 15.33 3.94
CA PHE A 800 7.91 15.57 2.54
C PHE A 800 9.36 15.13 2.26
N SER A 801 9.51 13.92 1.74
CA SER A 801 10.80 13.27 1.52
C SER A 801 11.29 13.46 0.08
N ASN A 802 12.57 13.20 -0.15
CA ASN A 802 13.21 13.29 -1.47
C ASN A 802 13.12 14.69 -2.09
N ILE A 803 13.11 15.75 -1.27
CA ILE A 803 13.22 17.12 -1.75
C ILE A 803 14.65 17.29 -2.24
N ARG A 804 14.81 17.63 -3.52
CA ARG A 804 16.12 17.78 -4.15
C ARG A 804 16.31 19.22 -4.56
N VAL A 805 17.47 19.79 -4.22
CA VAL A 805 17.95 21.05 -4.81
C VAL A 805 19.13 20.70 -5.70
N ILE A 806 19.02 21.09 -6.97
CA ILE A 806 20.00 20.82 -8.01
C ILE A 806 20.67 22.14 -8.35
N ALA A 807 21.97 22.24 -8.11
CA ALA A 807 22.81 23.29 -8.67
C ALA A 807 23.28 22.82 -10.05
N ARG A 808 23.16 23.68 -11.07
CA ARG A 808 23.64 23.41 -12.44
C ARG A 808 24.48 24.57 -12.95
N ASP A 809 25.58 24.27 -13.59
CA ASP A 809 26.37 25.28 -14.32
C ASP A 809 25.76 25.61 -15.69
N SER A 810 26.43 26.52 -16.40
CA SER A 810 26.12 26.96 -17.77
C SER A 810 26.33 25.88 -18.84
N HIS A 811 27.05 24.79 -18.51
CA HIS A 811 27.32 23.64 -19.39
C HIS A 811 26.47 22.41 -19.04
N ASN A 812 25.47 22.59 -18.16
CA ASN A 812 24.46 21.63 -17.73
C ASN A 812 24.96 20.47 -16.84
N ALA A 813 26.21 20.51 -16.34
CA ALA A 813 26.61 19.60 -15.27
C ALA A 813 26.01 20.07 -13.94
N ALA A 814 25.86 19.14 -13.00
CA ALA A 814 25.00 19.35 -11.84
C ALA A 814 25.43 18.55 -10.62
N ASP A 815 25.22 19.12 -9.44
CA ASP A 815 25.23 18.40 -8.16
C ASP A 815 23.89 18.59 -7.46
N THR A 816 23.56 17.66 -6.57
CA THR A 816 22.24 17.59 -5.96
C THR A 816 22.31 17.23 -4.48
N THR A 817 21.78 18.10 -3.62
CA THR A 817 21.47 17.75 -2.22
C THR A 817 20.05 17.20 -2.13
N THR A 818 19.84 16.20 -1.24
CA THR A 818 18.53 15.61 -0.97
C THR A 818 18.23 15.63 0.52
N PHE A 819 17.05 16.11 0.90
CA PHE A 819 16.63 16.18 2.30
C PHE A 819 15.10 16.00 2.44
N SER A 820 14.61 16.06 3.67
CA SER A 820 13.19 16.01 3.97
C SER A 820 12.75 17.20 4.84
N ILE A 821 11.49 17.60 4.67
CA ILE A 821 10.82 18.56 5.56
C ILE A 821 9.69 17.80 6.26
N THR A 822 9.75 17.74 7.59
CA THR A 822 8.64 17.24 8.41
C THR A 822 7.79 18.43 8.85
N VAL A 823 6.55 18.46 8.39
CA VAL A 823 5.55 19.44 8.86
C VAL A 823 4.67 18.77 9.91
N ASN A 824 4.70 19.29 11.12
CA ASN A 824 3.79 18.87 12.18
C ASN A 824 2.51 19.70 12.05
N ILE A 825 1.33 19.07 12.04
CA ILE A 825 0.08 19.81 12.27
C ILE A 825 0.02 20.11 13.77
N PRO A 826 -0.15 21.37 14.17
CA PRO A 826 -0.75 21.68 15.46
C PRO A 826 -2.19 21.15 15.41
N ALA A 827 -2.37 19.92 15.88
CA ALA A 827 -3.61 19.29 16.30
C ALA A 827 -4.98 19.79 15.74
N THR A 828 -5.23 20.07 14.44
CA THR A 828 -6.61 20.07 13.85
C THR A 828 -6.68 20.12 12.33
N SER A 829 -6.59 18.99 11.64
CA SER A 829 -7.23 18.89 10.31
C SER A 829 -7.02 17.52 9.69
N ASN A 830 -7.84 16.54 10.06
CA ASN A 830 -8.08 15.40 9.20
C ASN A 830 -9.40 14.72 9.56
N GLY A 831 -10.36 14.78 8.63
CA GLY A 831 -11.58 13.97 8.69
C GLY A 831 -12.66 14.50 9.63
N SER A 832 -13.89 14.03 9.41
CA SER A 832 -14.94 14.18 10.40
C SER A 832 -14.49 13.51 11.70
N TYR A 833 -14.71 14.16 12.83
CA TYR A 833 -14.30 13.65 14.14
C TYR A 833 -15.37 13.91 15.19
N LYS A 834 -15.38 13.11 16.25
CA LYS A 834 -16.28 13.31 17.38
C LYS A 834 -15.50 13.70 18.63
N LEU A 835 -16.06 14.64 19.39
CA LEU A 835 -15.62 14.95 20.74
C LEU A 835 -16.71 14.53 21.72
N PHE A 836 -16.30 13.85 22.78
CA PHE A 836 -17.17 13.45 23.88
C PHE A 836 -16.68 14.17 25.13
N LEU A 837 -17.52 14.99 25.76
CA LEU A 837 -17.20 15.75 26.96
C LEU A 837 -18.07 15.25 28.11
N ASN A 838 -17.42 14.80 29.17
CA ASN A 838 -18.03 14.33 30.42
C ASN A 838 -17.79 15.39 31.50
N PHE A 839 -18.84 16.01 32.03
CA PHE A 839 -18.73 16.97 33.14
C PHE A 839 -18.79 16.23 34.46
N LYS A 840 -17.62 16.03 35.06
CA LYS A 840 -17.44 15.16 36.22
C LYS A 840 -17.14 15.92 37.51
N LEU A 841 -17.55 15.33 38.62
CA LEU A 841 -17.03 15.61 39.95
C LEU A 841 -16.00 14.54 40.37
N ASN A 842 -16.37 13.25 40.33
CA ASN A 842 -15.53 12.17 40.84
C ASN A 842 -15.15 11.18 39.75
N ASN A 843 -16.12 10.72 38.97
CA ASN A 843 -15.98 9.58 38.08
C ASN A 843 -15.34 9.95 36.75
N THR A 844 -14.41 9.11 36.28
CA THR A 844 -13.73 9.28 35.00
C THR A 844 -14.26 8.27 34.00
N ALA A 845 -14.95 8.75 32.96
CA ALA A 845 -15.37 7.92 31.85
C ALA A 845 -14.16 7.49 31.01
N PRO A 846 -14.06 6.23 30.58
CA PRO A 846 -12.95 5.75 29.76
C PRO A 846 -12.91 6.44 28.40
N ALA A 847 -11.79 6.32 27.66
CA ALA A 847 -11.69 6.84 26.30
C ALA A 847 -12.89 6.38 25.44
N PRO A 848 -13.48 7.25 24.61
CA PRO A 848 -12.94 8.53 24.12
C PRO A 848 -13.33 9.80 24.92
N TRP A 849 -13.86 9.68 26.14
CA TRP A 849 -14.38 10.83 26.88
C TRP A 849 -13.30 11.79 27.40
N ASN A 850 -13.50 13.09 27.15
CA ASN A 850 -12.79 14.19 27.78
C ASN A 850 -13.47 14.50 29.10
N ASN A 851 -12.79 14.19 30.21
CA ASN A 851 -13.33 14.29 31.55
C ASN A 851 -13.01 15.66 32.15
N LEU A 852 -14.01 16.53 32.24
CA LEU A 852 -13.88 17.95 32.59
C LEU A 852 -14.36 18.21 34.02
N SER A 853 -13.51 18.83 34.83
CA SER A 853 -13.83 19.30 36.19
C SER A 853 -13.66 20.82 36.34
N THR A 854 -13.39 21.53 35.23
CA THR A 854 -13.09 22.96 35.18
C THR A 854 -13.86 23.64 34.06
N GLY A 855 -14.07 24.95 34.19
CA GLY A 855 -14.89 25.73 33.23
C GLY A 855 -14.22 25.99 31.89
N THR A 856 -12.93 25.65 31.79
CA THR A 856 -12.14 25.80 30.58
C THR A 856 -11.37 24.51 30.29
N ALA A 857 -11.34 24.11 29.03
CA ALA A 857 -10.56 23.01 28.51
C ALA A 857 -10.00 23.37 27.14
N SER A 858 -8.76 23.01 26.86
CA SER A 858 -8.14 23.11 25.53
C SER A 858 -7.53 21.76 25.17
N GLY A 859 -7.26 21.53 23.88
CA GLY A 859 -6.62 20.28 23.50
C GLY A 859 -7.55 19.05 23.58
N LEU A 860 -8.87 19.24 23.43
CA LEU A 860 -9.83 18.14 23.60
C LEU A 860 -9.50 17.00 22.64
N LYS A 861 -9.52 15.76 23.12
CA LYS A 861 -9.20 14.58 22.31
C LYS A 861 -10.42 14.10 21.54
N ASN A 862 -10.22 13.68 20.30
CA ASN A 862 -11.26 13.08 19.49
C ASN A 862 -11.50 11.59 19.82
N ASP A 863 -12.50 11.01 19.15
CA ASP A 863 -12.89 9.61 19.21
C ASP A 863 -11.79 8.61 18.82
N GLN A 864 -10.71 9.10 18.22
CA GLN A 864 -9.51 8.34 17.85
C GLN A 864 -8.34 8.56 18.84
N GLY A 865 -8.56 9.30 19.93
CA GLY A 865 -7.56 9.59 20.96
C GLY A 865 -6.55 10.68 20.60
N GLN A 866 -6.78 11.40 19.50
CA GLN A 866 -5.90 12.47 19.03
C GLN A 866 -6.31 13.81 19.65
N THR A 867 -5.34 14.58 20.14
CA THR A 867 -5.56 15.95 20.61
C THR A 867 -6.05 16.83 19.46
N THR A 868 -7.10 17.63 19.69
CA THR A 868 -7.62 18.65 18.78
C THR A 868 -7.31 20.07 19.27
N THR A 869 -7.65 21.11 18.51
CA THR A 869 -7.61 22.54 18.89
C THR A 869 -8.91 22.96 19.51
N VAL A 870 -9.93 22.09 19.46
CA VAL A 870 -11.21 22.40 20.05
C VAL A 870 -11.04 22.50 21.56
N GLY A 871 -11.52 23.60 22.09
CA GLY A 871 -11.63 23.86 23.51
C GLY A 871 -13.08 24.10 23.92
N LEU A 872 -13.28 24.17 25.22
CA LEU A 872 -14.51 24.62 25.86
C LEU A 872 -14.16 25.75 26.82
N ARG A 873 -14.98 26.79 26.89
CA ARG A 873 -14.91 27.86 27.89
C ARG A 873 -16.31 28.22 28.34
N PHE A 874 -16.58 28.20 29.64
CA PHE A 874 -17.70 28.93 30.24
C PHE A 874 -17.25 30.32 30.65
N ASP A 875 -18.08 31.32 30.37
CA ASP A 875 -17.77 32.71 30.75
C ASP A 875 -17.95 32.92 32.26
N GLU A 876 -18.81 32.11 32.89
CA GLU A 876 -19.04 32.10 34.31
C GLU A 876 -18.23 31.03 35.05
N SER A 877 -17.76 31.40 36.24
CA SER A 877 -17.00 30.54 37.14
C SER A 877 -17.80 30.04 38.36
N TRP A 878 -19.08 30.42 38.48
CA TRP A 878 -19.90 30.23 39.69
C TRP A 878 -20.87 29.03 39.65
N TRP A 879 -20.64 28.05 38.78
CA TRP A 879 -21.36 26.77 38.77
C TRP A 879 -20.72 25.73 39.70
N ALA A 880 -21.45 24.64 39.99
CA ALA A 880 -20.96 23.53 40.80
C ALA A 880 -21.26 22.18 40.13
N ALA A 881 -20.64 21.10 40.59
CA ALA A 881 -20.85 19.75 40.06
C ALA A 881 -21.53 18.83 41.08
N GLY A 882 -22.36 17.91 40.60
CA GLY A 882 -23.14 16.96 41.40
C GLY A 882 -22.98 15.52 40.90
N ILE A 883 -23.35 14.56 41.76
CA ILE A 883 -23.22 13.10 41.52
C ILE A 883 -24.56 12.37 41.50
N GLU A 884 -25.65 13.13 41.47
CA GLU A 884 -27.01 12.59 41.55
C GLU A 884 -27.62 12.48 40.17
N GLY A 885 -26.88 11.98 39.19
CA GLY A 885 -27.40 11.63 37.87
C GLY A 885 -28.15 10.30 37.87
N ALA A 886 -29.14 10.18 36.99
CA ALA A 886 -29.89 8.96 36.78
C ALA A 886 -29.07 7.96 35.95
N VAL A 887 -28.93 6.75 36.46
CA VAL A 887 -28.20 5.66 35.80
C VAL A 887 -29.16 4.55 35.43
N THR A 888 -28.84 3.82 34.37
CA THR A 888 -29.61 2.66 33.91
C THR A 888 -29.22 1.37 34.63
N GLY A 889 -28.02 1.33 35.22
CA GLY A 889 -27.46 0.19 35.93
C GLY A 889 -26.79 -0.85 35.04
N ASN A 890 -26.85 -0.67 33.71
CA ASN A 890 -26.32 -1.60 32.71
C ASN A 890 -25.75 -0.87 31.47
N ASN A 891 -25.50 0.45 31.55
CA ASN A 891 -25.06 1.31 30.45
C ASN A 891 -26.00 1.34 29.22
N SER A 892 -27.31 1.11 29.37
CA SER A 892 -28.26 1.14 28.25
C SER A 892 -28.80 2.54 27.91
N GLY A 893 -28.36 3.58 28.62
CA GLY A 893 -28.74 4.96 28.34
C GLY A 893 -28.08 5.54 27.09
N VAL A 894 -28.42 6.78 26.74
CA VAL A 894 -27.85 7.50 25.57
C VAL A 894 -26.34 7.64 25.66
N TYR A 895 -25.82 7.73 26.89
CA TYR A 895 -24.40 7.63 27.22
C TYR A 895 -24.20 6.62 28.37
N PRO A 896 -22.97 6.12 28.61
CA PRO A 896 -22.69 5.17 29.68
C PRO A 896 -23.07 5.70 31.06
N ASP A 897 -23.40 4.81 32.01
CA ASP A 897 -23.86 5.20 33.34
C ASP A 897 -22.86 6.07 34.10
N VAL A 898 -21.55 5.87 33.86
CA VAL A 898 -20.47 6.70 34.44
C VAL A 898 -20.51 8.16 33.98
N VAL A 899 -21.10 8.44 32.82
CA VAL A 899 -21.31 9.79 32.27
C VAL A 899 -22.66 10.35 32.70
N LEU A 900 -23.69 9.50 32.76
CA LEU A 900 -25.01 9.91 33.23
C LEU A 900 -24.99 10.30 34.71
N ALA A 901 -24.19 9.61 35.53
CA ALA A 901 -24.16 9.73 36.98
C ALA A 901 -23.77 11.12 37.51
N GLU A 902 -23.10 11.97 36.73
CA GLU A 902 -22.56 13.25 37.19
C GLU A 902 -22.93 14.39 36.24
N TYR A 903 -22.96 15.62 36.78
CA TYR A 903 -23.33 16.81 36.03
C TYR A 903 -22.71 18.08 36.61
N LEU A 904 -22.70 19.12 35.79
CA LEU A 904 -22.62 20.52 36.20
C LEU A 904 -24.03 21.06 36.46
N TYR A 905 -24.21 21.90 37.47
CA TYR A 905 -25.47 22.59 37.76
C TYR A 905 -25.30 24.10 38.05
N PHE A 906 -26.35 24.86 37.76
CA PHE A 906 -26.44 26.31 37.96
C PHE A 906 -27.86 26.75 38.28
N GLY A 907 -28.03 28.01 38.74
CA GLY A 907 -29.32 28.54 39.18
C GLY A 907 -29.38 28.82 40.67
N ALA A 908 -30.59 28.90 41.21
CA ALA A 908 -30.81 29.19 42.62
C ALA A 908 -31.86 28.24 43.19
N LEU A 909 -31.46 27.47 44.19
CA LEU A 909 -32.35 26.62 44.97
C LEU A 909 -32.39 27.17 46.41
N PRO A 910 -33.52 27.77 46.84
CA PRO A 910 -33.65 28.37 48.17
C PRO A 910 -33.18 27.43 49.28
N GLY A 911 -32.20 27.87 50.08
CA GLY A 911 -31.64 27.11 51.19
C GLY A 911 -30.45 26.20 50.86
N PHE A 912 -30.09 26.04 49.58
CA PHE A 912 -28.97 25.18 49.15
C PHE A 912 -27.87 25.95 48.42
N PHE A 913 -28.21 26.73 47.39
CA PHE A 913 -27.26 27.53 46.63
C PHE A 913 -27.95 28.67 45.87
N THR A 914 -27.21 29.73 45.59
CA THR A 914 -27.70 30.91 44.84
C THR A 914 -26.73 31.22 43.72
N GLY A 915 -27.24 31.27 42.49
CA GLY A 915 -26.51 31.58 41.26
C GLY A 915 -27.45 32.17 40.21
N ALA A 916 -26.89 32.70 39.13
CA ALA A 916 -27.72 33.30 38.08
C ALA A 916 -28.47 32.22 37.27
N PRO A 917 -29.64 32.54 36.69
CA PRO A 917 -30.47 31.56 35.97
C PRO A 917 -29.98 31.30 34.53
N VAL A 918 -28.83 31.83 34.15
CA VAL A 918 -28.27 31.76 32.79
C VAL A 918 -26.76 31.58 32.86
N MET A 919 -26.22 30.72 32.02
CA MET A 919 -24.79 30.52 31.79
C MET A 919 -24.45 30.60 30.29
N HIS A 920 -23.26 31.09 29.97
CA HIS A 920 -22.75 31.24 28.62
C HIS A 920 -21.52 30.36 28.41
N GLY A 921 -21.55 29.57 27.35
CA GLY A 921 -20.46 28.69 26.95
C GLY A 921 -20.00 28.97 25.53
N HIS A 922 -18.73 28.69 25.27
CA HIS A 922 -18.09 28.79 23.97
C HIS A 922 -17.33 27.50 23.70
N LEU A 923 -17.63 26.86 22.59
CA LEU A 923 -16.67 25.94 21.97
C LEU A 923 -15.68 26.79 21.19
N THR A 924 -14.38 26.62 21.45
CA THR A 924 -13.31 27.47 20.92
C THR A 924 -12.37 26.66 20.03
N GLY A 925 -11.57 27.33 19.19
CA GLY A 925 -10.60 26.64 18.32
C GLY A 925 -11.26 25.77 17.25
N LEU A 926 -12.49 26.10 16.84
CA LEU A 926 -13.24 25.44 15.78
C LEU A 926 -12.81 25.96 14.40
N SER A 927 -12.74 25.05 13.43
CA SER A 927 -12.51 25.39 12.03
C SER A 927 -13.74 26.06 11.39
N SER A 928 -13.52 27.11 10.62
CA SER A 928 -14.53 27.80 9.80
C SER A 928 -15.03 26.98 8.61
N ASN A 929 -14.28 25.95 8.19
CA ASN A 929 -14.62 25.06 7.06
C ASN A 929 -15.21 23.73 7.55
N THR A 930 -16.01 23.76 8.61
CA THR A 930 -16.60 22.56 9.24
C THR A 930 -18.01 22.89 9.71
N THR A 931 -18.96 21.99 9.42
CA THR A 931 -20.29 21.98 10.03
C THR A 931 -20.23 21.16 11.30
N TYR A 932 -20.81 21.68 12.37
CA TYR A 932 -20.89 21.00 13.65
C TYR A 932 -22.33 20.59 13.96
N THR A 933 -22.46 19.43 14.61
CA THR A 933 -23.64 19.07 15.37
C THR A 933 -23.26 19.01 16.84
N ILE A 934 -23.95 19.76 17.70
CA ILE A 934 -23.72 19.76 19.15
C ILE A 934 -24.94 19.16 19.81
N LYS A 935 -24.74 18.15 20.65
CA LYS A 935 -25.79 17.51 21.45
C LYS A 935 -25.52 17.76 22.92
N PHE A 936 -26.53 18.24 23.63
CA PHE A 936 -26.49 18.41 25.08
C PHE A 936 -27.32 17.34 25.78
N LEU A 937 -26.80 16.82 26.89
CA LEU A 937 -27.56 16.00 27.84
C LEU A 937 -27.77 16.78 29.15
N SER A 938 -29.01 16.77 29.61
CA SER A 938 -29.41 17.29 30.92
C SER A 938 -30.17 16.19 31.67
N ASP A 939 -29.63 15.77 32.81
CA ASP A 939 -30.18 14.70 33.64
C ASP A 939 -29.84 14.90 35.12
N SER A 940 -30.81 14.59 35.97
CA SER A 940 -30.67 14.54 37.42
C SER A 940 -31.76 13.65 38.04
N LYS A 941 -31.38 12.88 39.05
CA LYS A 941 -32.27 12.21 40.01
C LYS A 941 -32.21 12.87 41.40
N TRP A 942 -31.59 14.05 41.52
CA TRP A 942 -31.36 14.70 42.80
C TRP A 942 -32.65 14.91 43.59
N TRP A 943 -32.64 14.50 44.85
CA TRP A 943 -33.75 14.57 45.78
C TRP A 943 -33.84 15.95 46.48
N ALA A 944 -33.94 17.05 45.73
CA ALA A 944 -34.29 18.34 46.32
C ALA A 944 -35.77 18.34 46.80
N PRO A 945 -36.21 19.23 47.71
CA PRO A 945 -37.61 19.30 48.20
C PRO A 945 -38.65 19.70 47.13
N GLN A 946 -38.24 19.74 45.86
CA GLN A 946 -39.05 20.06 44.70
C GLN A 946 -39.66 18.78 44.13
N PRO A 947 -40.86 18.82 43.54
CA PRO A 947 -41.53 17.63 43.00
C PRO A 947 -40.80 17.01 41.79
N ASP A 948 -40.01 17.80 41.05
CA ASP A 948 -39.07 17.30 40.04
C ASP A 948 -37.86 18.23 39.88
N ASN A 949 -36.82 17.74 39.20
CA ASN A 949 -35.59 18.49 38.91
C ASN A 949 -35.74 19.56 37.82
N GLY A 950 -36.96 19.88 37.38
CA GLY A 950 -37.20 20.89 36.35
C GLY A 950 -36.57 20.53 34.99
N SER A 951 -36.20 21.57 34.25
CA SER A 951 -35.67 21.47 32.88
C SER A 951 -34.51 22.44 32.66
N THR A 952 -33.66 22.10 31.69
CA THR A 952 -32.61 23.01 31.18
C THR A 952 -32.93 23.37 29.74
N GLN A 953 -32.91 24.66 29.43
CA GLN A 953 -33.03 25.16 28.07
C GLN A 953 -31.64 25.47 27.50
N PHE A 954 -31.35 24.92 26.33
CA PHE A 954 -30.13 25.17 25.57
C PHE A 954 -30.46 26.06 24.38
N THR A 955 -29.66 27.09 24.14
CA THR A 955 -29.87 28.02 23.02
C THR A 955 -28.59 28.18 22.20
N ILE A 956 -28.67 27.98 20.89
CA ILE A 956 -27.60 28.26 19.91
C ILE A 956 -28.22 29.01 18.74
N ASN A 957 -27.59 30.11 18.31
CA ASN A 957 -28.06 30.96 17.20
C ASN A 957 -29.54 31.37 17.30
N GLY A 958 -30.03 31.62 18.52
CA GLY A 958 -31.42 32.00 18.80
C GLY A 958 -32.45 30.87 18.75
N ILE A 959 -32.04 29.62 18.46
CA ILE A 959 -32.89 28.44 18.53
C ILE A 959 -32.78 27.84 19.93
N SER A 960 -33.89 27.64 20.62
CA SER A 960 -33.92 27.05 21.96
C SER A 960 -34.51 25.64 21.96
N LYS A 961 -33.88 24.71 22.68
CA LYS A 961 -34.39 23.36 22.96
C LYS A 961 -34.36 23.10 24.46
N THR A 962 -35.47 22.63 25.02
CA THR A 962 -35.62 22.38 26.45
C THR A 962 -35.64 20.88 26.74
N LEU A 963 -34.80 20.41 27.67
CA LEU A 963 -34.81 19.04 28.18
C LEU A 963 -35.30 19.00 29.61
N LYS A 964 -36.22 18.07 29.90
CA LYS A 964 -36.60 17.73 31.27
C LYS A 964 -35.45 16.97 31.92
N ALA A 965 -34.95 17.46 33.06
CA ALA A 965 -33.78 16.87 33.71
C ALA A 965 -34.13 15.62 34.53
N GLN A 966 -35.35 15.52 35.05
CA GLN A 966 -35.73 14.40 35.92
C GLN A 966 -35.58 13.03 35.23
N ASN A 967 -34.62 12.21 35.69
CA ASN A 967 -34.39 10.84 35.24
C ASN A 967 -34.25 10.67 33.71
N ASN A 968 -33.64 11.64 33.04
CA ASN A 968 -33.44 11.60 31.60
C ASN A 968 -32.21 10.76 31.23
N THR A 969 -32.42 9.47 30.97
CA THR A 969 -31.34 8.57 30.55
C THR A 969 -31.21 8.40 29.04
N SER A 970 -32.09 9.00 28.22
CA SER A 970 -32.24 8.62 26.81
C SER A 970 -32.33 9.76 25.81
N THR A 971 -32.50 11.01 26.23
CA THR A 971 -32.86 12.12 25.33
C THR A 971 -31.82 13.24 25.36
N THR A 972 -31.45 13.75 24.18
CA THR A 972 -30.53 14.88 24.00
C THR A 972 -31.18 16.05 23.27
N ALA A 973 -30.62 17.24 23.46
CA ALA A 973 -30.97 18.45 22.72
C ALA A 973 -29.93 18.67 21.62
N ASP A 974 -30.31 18.36 20.39
CA ASP A 974 -29.39 18.33 19.25
C ASP A 974 -29.48 19.59 18.41
N PHE A 975 -28.35 20.23 18.11
CA PHE A 975 -28.26 21.41 17.23
C PHE A 975 -27.37 21.06 16.05
N THR A 976 -27.96 20.93 14.86
CA THR A 976 -27.28 20.52 13.63
C THR A 976 -26.97 21.73 12.73
N ASN A 977 -26.11 21.54 11.74
CA ASN A 977 -25.79 22.55 10.73
C ASN A 977 -25.20 23.84 11.31
N LEU A 978 -24.44 23.73 12.40
CA LEU A 978 -23.80 24.86 13.05
C LEU A 978 -22.47 25.19 12.38
N THR A 979 -22.14 26.47 12.32
CA THR A 979 -20.86 26.98 11.81
C THR A 979 -20.20 27.85 12.87
N ALA A 980 -18.87 27.76 12.98
CA ALA A 980 -18.12 28.66 13.86
C ALA A 980 -18.18 30.12 13.36
N ASN A 981 -18.16 31.07 14.29
CA ASN A 981 -18.05 32.49 13.99
C ASN A 981 -16.62 32.85 13.52
N ALA A 982 -16.38 34.13 13.20
CA ALA A 982 -15.09 34.62 12.70
C ALA A 982 -13.91 34.37 13.65
N ASN A 983 -14.16 34.17 14.94
CA ASN A 983 -13.14 33.88 15.95
C ASN A 983 -12.91 32.37 16.12
N GLY A 984 -13.56 31.52 15.32
CA GLY A 984 -13.50 30.07 15.47
C GLY A 984 -14.28 29.58 16.70
N GLU A 985 -15.37 30.26 17.06
CA GLU A 985 -16.17 29.93 18.23
C GLU A 985 -17.64 29.62 17.87
N ILE A 986 -18.27 28.70 18.60
CA ILE A 986 -19.73 28.55 18.66
C ILE A 986 -20.16 28.88 20.09
N ALA A 987 -20.87 29.99 20.22
CA ALA A 987 -21.47 30.40 21.49
C ALA A 987 -22.79 29.65 21.72
N PHE A 988 -23.03 29.25 22.96
CA PHE A 988 -24.26 28.63 23.41
C PHE A 988 -24.65 29.16 24.78
N THR A 989 -25.94 29.18 25.05
CA THR A 989 -26.51 29.64 26.33
C THR A 989 -27.28 28.51 26.98
N LEU A 990 -27.05 28.28 28.27
CA LEU A 990 -27.89 27.45 29.11
C LEU A 990 -28.76 28.38 29.96
N SER A 991 -30.06 28.18 29.97
CA SER A 991 -31.00 28.96 30.77
C SER A 991 -31.96 28.06 31.52
N ILE A 992 -32.46 28.57 32.65
CA ILE A 992 -33.50 27.92 33.44
C ILE A 992 -34.85 28.46 32.95
N PRO A 993 -35.68 27.63 32.28
CA PRO A 993 -36.98 28.06 31.79
C PRO A 993 -37.96 28.32 32.94
N THR A 994 -38.99 29.11 32.68
CA THR A 994 -40.04 29.42 33.65
C THR A 994 -40.61 28.15 34.29
N GLY A 995 -40.60 28.09 35.62
CA GLY A 995 -41.07 26.93 36.39
C GLY A 995 -39.98 25.94 36.81
N SER A 996 -38.72 26.13 36.37
CA SER A 996 -37.55 25.39 36.88
C SER A 996 -36.70 26.26 37.81
N GLN A 997 -35.95 25.64 38.72
CA GLN A 997 -35.08 26.35 39.68
C GLN A 997 -33.58 26.10 39.44
N VAL A 998 -33.24 24.96 38.82
CA VAL A 998 -31.87 24.49 38.60
C VAL A 998 -31.72 24.03 37.16
N GLY A 999 -30.61 24.39 36.51
CA GLY A 999 -30.19 23.84 35.23
C GLY A 999 -29.05 22.84 35.40
N TYR A 1000 -28.99 21.83 34.52
CA TYR A 1000 -28.08 20.69 34.57
C TYR A 1000 -27.42 20.42 33.21
N LEU A 1001 -26.14 20.07 33.21
CA LEU A 1001 -25.38 19.62 32.04
C LEU A 1001 -24.48 18.43 32.40
N ASN A 1002 -24.77 17.24 31.88
CA ASN A 1002 -24.00 16.02 32.14
C ASN A 1002 -22.94 15.80 31.07
N ALA A 1003 -23.32 15.96 29.80
CA ALA A 1003 -22.47 15.65 28.67
C ALA A 1003 -22.71 16.55 27.46
N MET A 1004 -21.65 16.70 26.65
CA MET A 1004 -21.73 17.23 25.30
C MET A 1004 -21.10 16.25 24.30
N GLU A 1005 -21.80 15.98 23.20
CA GLU A 1005 -21.24 15.33 22.01
C GLU A 1005 -21.13 16.38 20.91
N ILE A 1006 -19.95 16.50 20.30
CA ILE A 1006 -19.71 17.36 19.15
C ILE A 1006 -19.32 16.48 17.97
N ASP A 1007 -20.15 16.48 16.93
CA ASP A 1007 -19.87 15.85 15.65
C ASP A 1007 -19.38 16.94 14.68
N ALA A 1008 -18.11 16.89 14.30
CA ALA A 1008 -17.51 17.84 13.39
C ALA A 1008 -17.40 17.20 12.00
N VAL A 1009 -18.09 17.78 11.01
CA VAL A 1009 -18.07 17.34 9.62
C VAL A 1009 -17.45 18.45 8.77
N SER A 1010 -16.30 18.20 8.16
CA SER A 1010 -15.63 19.23 7.36
C SER A 1010 -16.49 19.62 6.14
N ASN A 1011 -16.71 20.92 5.98
CA ASN A 1011 -17.34 21.57 4.82
C ASN A 1011 -16.35 21.86 3.70
N VAL A 1012 -15.11 21.39 3.82
CA VAL A 1012 -14.19 21.37 2.69
C VAL A 1012 -14.72 20.34 1.69
N GLN A 1013 -15.62 20.77 0.80
CA GLN A 1013 -15.49 20.28 -0.57
C GLN A 1013 -14.08 20.67 -1.00
N THR A 1014 -13.28 19.71 -1.45
CA THR A 1014 -11.97 19.98 -2.04
C THR A 1014 -12.14 20.85 -3.28
N LEU A 1015 -12.25 22.16 -3.09
CA LEU A 1015 -12.07 23.17 -4.11
C LEU A 1015 -10.57 23.41 -4.23
N GLN A 1016 -9.92 22.74 -5.18
CA GLN A 1016 -8.68 23.28 -5.73
C GLN A 1016 -9.04 24.42 -6.69
N GLN A 1017 -9.24 25.62 -6.15
CA GLN A 1017 -9.26 26.84 -6.95
C GLN A 1017 -8.66 27.98 -6.12
N THR A 1018 -7.56 28.56 -6.61
CA THR A 1018 -7.16 29.93 -6.28
C THR A 1018 -7.54 30.82 -7.46
N THR A 1019 -8.53 31.65 -7.21
CA THR A 1019 -9.23 32.57 -8.12
C THR A 1019 -8.40 33.83 -8.39
N VAL A 1020 -8.58 34.45 -9.57
CA VAL A 1020 -8.40 35.91 -9.73
C VAL A 1020 -9.71 36.51 -10.26
N MET A 1021 -10.02 37.70 -9.77
CA MET A 1021 -11.33 38.25 -9.45
C MET A 1021 -12.24 38.66 -10.62
N ALA A 1022 -13.52 38.72 -10.28
CA ALA A 1022 -14.69 39.02 -11.11
C ALA A 1022 -14.77 40.47 -11.65
N ALA A 1023 -15.52 40.61 -12.74
CA ALA A 1023 -16.39 41.77 -12.96
C ALA A 1023 -17.75 41.32 -13.56
N ASN A 1024 -18.81 41.71 -12.85
CA ASN A 1024 -20.26 41.60 -13.05
C ASN A 1024 -20.83 41.37 -14.48
N ILE A 1025 -21.91 40.58 -14.56
CA ILE A 1025 -23.31 40.97 -14.93
C ILE A 1025 -24.22 39.70 -14.94
N PRO A 1026 -25.53 39.80 -14.65
CA PRO A 1026 -26.27 38.88 -13.78
C PRO A 1026 -27.19 37.85 -14.47
N ASP A 1027 -27.49 36.80 -13.70
CA ASP A 1027 -28.72 35.99 -13.59
C ASP A 1027 -29.50 35.59 -14.86
N HIS A 1028 -29.50 34.28 -15.16
CA HIS A 1028 -30.72 33.46 -15.22
C HIS A 1028 -30.35 31.96 -15.25
N SER A 1029 -30.73 31.21 -14.20
CA SER A 1029 -30.78 29.73 -14.20
C SER A 1029 -32.08 29.24 -14.87
N PRO A 1030 -32.13 28.07 -15.56
CA PRO A 1030 -31.73 26.77 -15.01
C PRO A 1030 -30.81 25.90 -15.90
N ALA A 1031 -29.88 25.20 -15.24
CA ALA A 1031 -28.80 24.43 -15.83
C ALA A 1031 -29.18 22.98 -16.17
N LEU A 1032 -28.83 22.57 -17.39
CA LEU A 1032 -28.36 21.24 -17.73
C LEU A 1032 -26.88 21.36 -18.17
N THR A 1033 -26.07 20.39 -17.72
CA THR A 1033 -24.76 19.94 -18.24
C THR A 1033 -23.43 20.58 -17.81
N SER A 1034 -22.53 19.63 -17.48
CA SER A 1034 -21.08 19.54 -17.70
C SER A 1034 -20.09 20.36 -16.86
N ASP A 1035 -19.31 19.58 -16.11
CA ASP A 1035 -17.97 19.80 -15.61
C ASP A 1035 -17.08 20.63 -16.54
N ASN A 1036 -16.49 21.72 -16.03
CA ASN A 1036 -15.41 22.44 -16.68
C ASN A 1036 -14.07 22.14 -16.00
N ASN A 1037 -13.34 21.26 -16.68
CA ASN A 1037 -11.92 20.93 -16.57
C ASN A 1037 -11.04 22.16 -16.94
N PRO A 1038 -9.90 22.44 -16.28
CA PRO A 1038 -8.96 23.44 -16.76
C PRO A 1038 -8.28 22.97 -18.06
N ALA A 1039 -8.04 23.92 -18.96
CA ALA A 1039 -7.42 23.71 -20.26
C ALA A 1039 -6.05 22.99 -20.16
N GLY A 1040 -5.89 21.90 -20.94
CA GLY A 1040 -4.59 21.28 -21.25
C GLY A 1040 -4.39 19.81 -20.83
N SER A 1041 -5.40 19.07 -20.37
CA SER A 1041 -5.18 17.74 -19.79
C SER A 1041 -5.60 16.57 -20.69
N ILE A 1042 -4.65 15.68 -20.99
CA ILE A 1042 -4.90 14.32 -21.49
C ILE A 1042 -5.72 13.58 -20.42
N GLN A 1043 -6.97 13.22 -20.72
CA GLN A 1043 -7.77 12.35 -19.85
C GLN A 1043 -7.42 10.90 -20.14
N THR A 1044 -7.22 10.07 -19.11
CA THR A 1044 -6.81 8.67 -19.28
C THR A 1044 -7.48 7.75 -18.26
N ALA A 1045 -8.08 6.65 -18.72
CA ALA A 1045 -8.46 5.50 -17.91
C ALA A 1045 -7.63 4.29 -18.37
N ILE A 1046 -7.13 3.50 -17.42
CA ILE A 1046 -6.30 2.32 -17.73
C ILE A 1046 -6.98 1.07 -17.17
N TYR A 1047 -7.20 0.07 -18.02
CA TYR A 1047 -7.80 -1.19 -17.60
C TYR A 1047 -7.23 -2.41 -18.34
N PRO A 1048 -7.03 -3.55 -17.66
CA PRO A 1048 -7.12 -3.72 -16.20
C PRO A 1048 -5.96 -3.00 -15.48
N ASN A 1049 -6.16 -2.60 -14.22
CA ASN A 1049 -5.11 -2.13 -13.31
C ASN A 1049 -5.55 -2.43 -11.86
N PRO A 1050 -5.09 -3.53 -11.22
CA PRO A 1050 -3.88 -4.28 -11.55
C PRO A 1050 -3.94 -5.04 -12.88
N PHE A 1051 -2.81 -5.09 -13.60
CA PHE A 1051 -2.67 -5.74 -14.92
C PHE A 1051 -1.73 -6.94 -14.85
N THR A 1052 -1.88 -7.92 -15.75
CA THR A 1052 -0.93 -9.01 -15.94
C THR A 1052 0.06 -8.62 -17.04
N ASP A 1053 -0.27 -8.87 -18.30
CA ASP A 1053 0.57 -8.54 -19.45
C ASP A 1053 -0.08 -7.53 -20.41
N ASN A 1054 -1.41 -7.45 -20.43
CA ASN A 1054 -2.14 -6.58 -21.34
C ASN A 1054 -2.77 -5.42 -20.58
N LEU A 1055 -2.63 -4.21 -21.12
CA LEU A 1055 -3.28 -3.01 -20.61
C LEU A 1055 -3.87 -2.19 -21.77
N ILE A 1056 -5.03 -1.58 -21.51
CA ILE A 1056 -5.70 -0.67 -22.43
C ILE A 1056 -5.64 0.73 -21.81
N ILE A 1057 -5.14 1.69 -22.57
CA ILE A 1057 -5.19 3.10 -22.27
C ILE A 1057 -6.33 3.69 -23.09
N ASP A 1058 -7.43 4.00 -22.43
CA ASP A 1058 -8.53 4.78 -22.99
C ASP A 1058 -8.26 6.24 -22.68
N MET A 1059 -7.95 7.03 -23.70
CA MET A 1059 -7.50 8.40 -23.53
C MET A 1059 -8.26 9.39 -24.41
N THR A 1060 -8.53 10.57 -23.89
CA THR A 1060 -9.13 11.67 -24.65
C THR A 1060 -8.13 12.82 -24.76
N LEU A 1061 -7.76 13.16 -25.99
CA LEU A 1061 -6.91 14.31 -26.30
C LEU A 1061 -7.78 15.52 -26.63
N LEU A 1062 -7.45 16.68 -26.07
CA LEU A 1062 -8.12 17.94 -26.40
C LEU A 1062 -7.69 18.48 -27.79
N HIS A 1063 -6.45 18.19 -28.19
CA HIS A 1063 -5.88 18.58 -29.48
C HIS A 1063 -5.19 17.38 -30.14
N SER A 1064 -5.06 17.38 -31.47
CA SER A 1064 -4.26 16.37 -32.16
C SER A 1064 -2.79 16.52 -31.80
N ALA A 1065 -2.11 15.41 -31.53
CA ALA A 1065 -0.70 15.38 -31.16
C ALA A 1065 0.16 14.82 -32.32
N PRO A 1066 1.04 15.64 -32.93
CA PRO A 1066 1.95 15.17 -33.98
C PRO A 1066 2.85 14.01 -33.53
N VAL A 1067 3.32 14.03 -32.28
CA VAL A 1067 4.01 12.91 -31.64
C VAL A 1067 3.51 12.74 -30.21
N MET A 1068 3.32 11.49 -29.78
CA MET A 1068 2.93 11.12 -28.42
C MET A 1068 3.79 9.94 -27.95
N ALA A 1069 4.50 10.11 -26.84
CA ALA A 1069 5.28 9.07 -26.19
C ALA A 1069 4.51 8.48 -25.00
N ILE A 1070 4.46 7.16 -24.91
CA ILE A 1070 3.95 6.41 -23.76
C ILE A 1070 5.15 5.67 -23.16
N GLU A 1071 5.47 5.96 -21.90
CA GLU A 1071 6.59 5.37 -21.16
C GLU A 1071 6.06 4.66 -19.92
N ILE A 1072 6.59 3.50 -19.58
CA ILE A 1072 6.37 2.85 -18.28
C ILE A 1072 7.72 2.73 -17.59
N SER A 1073 7.82 3.17 -16.34
CA SER A 1073 9.02 3.07 -15.50
C SER A 1073 8.76 2.32 -14.21
N ASP A 1074 9.79 1.67 -13.66
CA ASP A 1074 9.74 1.11 -12.30
C ASP A 1074 9.86 2.21 -11.22
N LEU A 1075 9.76 1.82 -9.94
CA LEU A 1075 9.85 2.77 -8.81
C LEU A 1075 11.23 3.42 -8.63
N ASN A 1076 12.28 2.90 -9.28
CA ASN A 1076 13.61 3.50 -9.30
C ASN A 1076 13.78 4.47 -10.47
N GLY A 1077 12.73 4.66 -11.29
CA GLY A 1077 12.74 5.52 -12.46
C GLY A 1077 13.33 4.90 -13.72
N LYS A 1078 13.71 3.61 -13.70
CA LYS A 1078 14.21 2.91 -14.90
C LYS A 1078 13.04 2.67 -15.85
N ARG A 1079 13.14 3.17 -17.08
CA ARG A 1079 12.17 2.94 -18.14
C ARG A 1079 12.19 1.47 -18.57
N VAL A 1080 11.03 0.82 -18.49
CA VAL A 1080 10.84 -0.60 -18.81
C VAL A 1080 10.01 -0.81 -20.08
N TYR A 1081 9.22 0.19 -20.52
CA TYR A 1081 8.49 0.17 -21.79
C TYR A 1081 8.44 1.58 -22.39
N THR A 1082 8.59 1.69 -23.71
CA THR A 1082 8.39 2.96 -24.44
C THR A 1082 7.71 2.69 -25.78
N GLU A 1083 6.71 3.49 -26.12
CA GLU A 1083 6.04 3.50 -27.41
C GLU A 1083 5.84 4.93 -27.89
N ILE A 1084 6.13 5.20 -29.16
CA ILE A 1084 5.92 6.50 -29.79
C ILE A 1084 4.85 6.36 -30.87
N ARG A 1085 3.81 7.20 -30.81
CA ARG A 1085 2.78 7.32 -31.85
C ARG A 1085 2.87 8.67 -32.52
N ARG A 1086 2.59 8.70 -33.82
CA ARG A 1086 2.57 9.91 -34.64
C ARG A 1086 1.13 10.22 -35.07
N ASP A 1087 0.86 11.49 -35.27
CA ASP A 1087 -0.40 12.00 -35.84
C ASP A 1087 -1.66 11.51 -35.09
N VAL A 1088 -1.62 11.54 -33.75
CA VAL A 1088 -2.74 11.09 -32.90
C VAL A 1088 -3.85 12.15 -32.95
N PRO A 1089 -5.08 11.82 -33.40
CA PRO A 1089 -6.14 12.81 -33.55
C PRO A 1089 -6.68 13.31 -32.21
N ALA A 1090 -7.27 14.51 -32.20
CA ALA A 1090 -8.06 14.99 -31.07
C ALA A 1090 -9.28 14.07 -30.83
N GLY A 1091 -9.75 14.00 -29.59
CA GLY A 1091 -10.87 13.14 -29.18
C GLY A 1091 -10.42 11.82 -28.56
N LYS A 1092 -11.33 10.83 -28.54
CA LYS A 1092 -11.09 9.53 -27.91
C LYS A 1092 -10.12 8.67 -28.75
N ASN A 1093 -9.08 8.20 -28.10
CA ASN A 1093 -8.07 7.31 -28.63
C ASN A 1093 -7.92 6.12 -27.68
N LEU A 1094 -7.84 4.91 -28.23
CA LEU A 1094 -7.70 3.70 -27.45
C LEU A 1094 -6.41 3.01 -27.85
N VAL A 1095 -5.48 2.89 -26.91
CA VAL A 1095 -4.16 2.29 -27.12
C VAL A 1095 -4.08 0.98 -26.35
N ARG A 1096 -3.75 -0.10 -27.04
CA ARG A 1096 -3.55 -1.43 -26.44
C ARG A 1096 -2.06 -1.72 -26.35
N ILE A 1097 -1.60 -2.08 -25.17
CA ILE A 1097 -0.19 -2.36 -24.89
C ILE A 1097 -0.08 -3.79 -24.34
N ASN A 1098 0.87 -4.54 -24.88
CA ASN A 1098 1.30 -5.83 -24.34
C ASN A 1098 2.71 -5.66 -23.75
N THR A 1099 2.85 -5.97 -22.47
CA THR A 1099 4.05 -5.74 -21.65
C THR A 1099 4.85 -7.01 -21.37
N TYR A 1100 4.46 -8.15 -21.94
CA TYR A 1100 5.02 -9.49 -21.63
C TYR A 1100 6.56 -9.54 -21.74
N ASN A 1101 7.15 -8.91 -22.75
CA ASN A 1101 8.60 -8.89 -22.97
C ASN A 1101 9.35 -7.75 -22.25
N SER A 1102 8.61 -6.84 -21.62
CA SER A 1102 9.13 -5.54 -21.15
C SER A 1102 9.02 -5.39 -19.63
N ILE A 1103 8.02 -6.02 -19.01
CA ILE A 1103 7.73 -5.93 -17.59
C ILE A 1103 7.46 -7.35 -17.06
N SER A 1104 8.47 -7.99 -16.49
CA SER A 1104 8.41 -9.40 -16.03
C SER A 1104 8.30 -9.57 -14.51
N ILE A 1105 8.39 -8.49 -13.73
CA ILE A 1105 8.42 -8.54 -12.26
C ILE A 1105 7.10 -7.96 -11.71
N PRO A 1106 6.38 -8.66 -10.81
CA PRO A 1106 5.24 -8.08 -10.09
C PRO A 1106 5.67 -6.85 -9.29
N GLY A 1107 4.87 -5.79 -9.33
CA GLY A 1107 5.24 -4.56 -8.63
C GLY A 1107 4.46 -3.34 -9.06
N ILE A 1108 4.83 -2.20 -8.49
CA ILE A 1108 4.27 -0.90 -8.85
C ILE A 1108 5.13 -0.28 -9.95
N TYR A 1109 4.48 0.24 -10.97
CA TYR A 1109 5.09 0.96 -12.09
C TYR A 1109 4.41 2.31 -12.28
N LEU A 1110 5.05 3.21 -13.03
CA LEU A 1110 4.50 4.50 -13.40
C LEU A 1110 4.40 4.58 -14.93
N LEU A 1111 3.20 4.72 -15.45
CA LEU A 1111 2.95 5.05 -16.86
C LEU A 1111 2.95 6.58 -17.02
N LYS A 1112 3.63 7.09 -18.04
CA LYS A 1112 3.67 8.50 -18.42
C LYS A 1112 3.35 8.65 -19.90
N ILE A 1113 2.39 9.49 -20.24
CA ILE A 1113 2.06 9.90 -21.60
C ILE A 1113 2.55 11.34 -21.78
N THR A 1114 3.30 11.62 -22.84
CA THR A 1114 3.80 12.96 -23.16
C THR A 1114 3.54 13.24 -24.63
N THR A 1115 2.84 14.33 -24.96
CA THR A 1115 2.68 14.79 -26.34
C THR A 1115 3.78 15.77 -26.72
N SER A 1116 4.06 15.93 -28.02
CA SER A 1116 5.02 16.91 -28.55
C SER A 1116 4.61 18.35 -28.30
N THR A 1117 3.36 18.59 -27.91
CA THR A 1117 2.84 19.90 -27.49
C THR A 1117 3.10 20.19 -26.01
N GLY A 1118 3.74 19.26 -25.29
CA GLY A 1118 4.14 19.42 -23.89
C GLY A 1118 3.11 18.92 -22.87
N GLU A 1119 1.94 18.45 -23.30
CA GLU A 1119 0.93 17.89 -22.40
C GLU A 1119 1.43 16.55 -21.84
N THR A 1120 1.35 16.37 -20.52
CA THR A 1120 1.85 15.18 -19.84
C THR A 1120 0.81 14.61 -18.88
N ARG A 1121 0.67 13.29 -18.83
CA ARG A 1121 -0.17 12.57 -17.87
C ARG A 1121 0.54 11.35 -17.30
N SER A 1122 0.56 11.22 -15.98
CA SER A 1122 1.14 10.05 -15.31
C SER A 1122 0.08 9.25 -14.55
N VAL A 1123 0.17 7.92 -14.57
CA VAL A 1123 -0.75 7.00 -13.91
C VAL A 1123 0.03 5.85 -13.26
N LYS A 1124 -0.30 5.52 -12.01
CA LYS A 1124 0.26 4.36 -11.32
C LYS A 1124 -0.29 3.07 -11.92
N LEU A 1125 0.58 2.12 -12.25
CA LEU A 1125 0.23 0.76 -12.65
C LEU A 1125 0.64 -0.24 -11.57
N VAL A 1126 -0.11 -1.33 -11.44
CA VAL A 1126 0.20 -2.44 -10.53
C VAL A 1126 0.23 -3.73 -11.34
N LYS A 1127 1.41 -4.37 -11.47
CA LYS A 1127 1.53 -5.68 -12.12
C LYS A 1127 1.30 -6.80 -11.11
N VAL A 1128 0.38 -7.70 -11.42
CA VAL A 1128 0.08 -8.91 -10.63
C VAL A 1128 0.42 -10.14 -11.48
N ASN A 1129 1.37 -10.94 -10.99
CA ASN A 1129 2.01 -12.11 -11.62
C ASN A 1129 3.17 -11.84 -12.56
#